data_AF-A0A1L7I6Q7-F1
#
_entry.id   AF-A0A1L7I6Q7-F1
#
_cell.length_a   1.000
_cell.length_b   1.000
_cell.length_c   1.000
_cell.angle_alpha   90.00
_cell.angle_beta   90.00
_cell.angle_gamma   90.00
#
_symmetry.space_group_name_H-M   'P 1'
#
loop_
_entity.id
_entity.type
_entity.pdbx_description
1 polymer ?
#
loop_
_entity_poly.entity_id
_entity_poly.type
_entity_poly.pdbx_seq_one_letter_code
_entity_poly.pdbx_strand_id
1 'polypeptide(L)'
;MKLIYLKYSPYKFMVLFLLIIMAGGSYAQKKEIKPYTIQTTYEKLKKDYPFVKPIQPLEEKVFTSEEDVVYKQVNGVSLKADIFIPTIQKNEKFPAVLLAHGGGWLTGTRENLQIMAQHLAKNGFVAITASYRLGTEAAYPAAVLDLKDAVKWMRENAEHYHIAENKIAILGASAGGQLASLVGVTANDDRYQTGKKEVSDEVQAIVNIDGILSFIHPEAQESWMAATWLGGSQQDAYEKWKEASPLEYVDQNTPPTLFINSLQPRFHAGREEMIAILQQNDIYSKVHTVSGSPHAFWLLQPWFEETLKATVNFLNKTLKFAENKPYREIWVAQDGSADFKSIQEAVNSTRDLGPSEVVIHLKNGEYHEKLEIPSWKHQLTLVGEDREKTLISYNDFSGKLDSLTGRKLSTFTSASVTIKGNDIHFKNLSIQNTSCGEGQAVALHVESDRFIAENCTILGCQDTLYTASEGSRQYYFNCYIEGTTDFIFGEATAVFENCEIHSLKNSYVTAAATPKNQDFGYVFLNCQLTASDEVEEVYLGRPWRPYAKTVFLNTELGAHILPEGWNAWEGDEMFPNKEDTAYYAEYHSFGKGAAPEQRVSWSHQLTDDALQEYSLENIFRTGDSWFPKNEIERINNE
;
A
#
# COMPACT_ATOMS: atom_id res chain seq x y z
N MET A 1 93.18 16.46 -15.41
CA MET A 1 92.12 15.43 -15.34
C MET A 1 90.90 15.96 -16.09
N LYS A 2 90.51 15.26 -17.18
CA LYS A 2 89.15 15.05 -17.76
C LYS A 2 88.02 16.02 -17.31
N LEU A 3 87.10 16.57 -18.12
CA LEU A 3 86.58 16.39 -19.50
C LEU A 3 85.79 17.71 -19.79
N ILE A 4 86.07 18.49 -20.84
CA ILE A 4 85.35 18.60 -22.14
C ILE A 4 83.80 18.53 -22.05
N TYR A 5 83.09 19.63 -22.36
CA TYR A 5 82.34 19.79 -23.64
C TYR A 5 81.89 21.23 -23.92
N LEU A 6 82.18 21.65 -25.16
CA LEU A 6 81.79 22.88 -25.86
C LEU A 6 80.28 22.88 -26.18
N LYS A 7 79.49 23.98 -26.14
CA LYS A 7 79.48 25.31 -26.83
C LYS A 7 78.63 25.33 -28.13
N TYR A 8 77.88 26.44 -28.30
CA TYR A 8 77.12 26.98 -29.46
C TYR A 8 75.61 26.63 -29.52
N SER A 9 74.62 27.54 -29.53
CA SER A 9 74.34 28.91 -30.05
C SER A 9 73.39 28.87 -31.26
N PRO A 10 72.32 29.71 -31.32
CA PRO A 10 71.10 29.48 -32.11
C PRO A 10 71.18 30.06 -33.52
N TYR A 11 70.11 29.91 -34.31
CA TYR A 11 69.89 30.33 -35.71
C TYR A 11 70.16 29.26 -36.79
N LYS A 12 69.27 28.26 -36.86
CA LYS A 12 68.91 27.51 -38.08
C LYS A 12 67.68 26.62 -37.80
N PHE A 13 66.52 27.23 -37.53
CA PHE A 13 65.26 26.48 -37.36
C PHE A 13 64.05 27.25 -37.94
N MET A 14 64.27 28.08 -38.94
CA MET A 14 63.22 28.76 -39.70
C MET A 14 63.36 28.26 -41.14
N VAL A 15 62.53 27.28 -41.54
CA VAL A 15 62.13 26.90 -42.93
C VAL A 15 61.51 25.48 -42.97
N LEU A 16 61.61 24.64 -41.93
CA LEU A 16 60.98 23.30 -41.91
C LEU A 16 59.72 23.21 -41.03
N PHE A 17 58.84 24.22 -41.07
CA PHE A 17 57.58 24.23 -40.29
C PHE A 17 56.34 24.62 -41.12
N LEU A 18 56.41 24.52 -42.44
CA LEU A 18 55.34 25.00 -43.35
C LEU A 18 54.83 23.97 -44.36
N LEU A 19 55.15 22.67 -44.20
CA LEU A 19 54.71 21.61 -45.12
C LEU A 19 54.21 20.32 -44.42
N ILE A 20 53.75 20.41 -43.17
CA ILE A 20 52.97 19.33 -42.50
C ILE A 20 51.77 19.97 -41.77
N ILE A 21 50.99 20.76 -42.49
CA ILE A 21 49.64 21.17 -42.09
C ILE A 21 48.76 20.95 -43.31
N MET A 22 48.42 19.69 -43.64
CA MET A 22 47.30 19.28 -44.51
C MET A 22 47.30 17.74 -44.63
N ALA A 23 47.05 17.04 -43.53
CA ALA A 23 46.56 15.64 -43.50
C ALA A 23 46.24 15.21 -42.06
N GLY A 24 45.63 16.09 -41.27
CA GLY A 24 45.07 15.75 -39.96
C GLY A 24 43.57 15.62 -40.08
N GLY A 25 43.09 14.65 -40.88
CA GLY A 25 41.68 14.29 -40.86
C GLY A 25 41.35 13.83 -39.44
N SER A 26 40.54 14.62 -38.73
CA SER A 26 39.98 14.22 -37.45
C SER A 26 39.07 13.02 -37.72
N TYR A 27 39.61 11.81 -37.61
CA TYR A 27 38.79 10.63 -37.42
C TYR A 27 38.14 10.79 -36.05
N ALA A 28 36.89 11.26 -36.04
CA ALA A 28 36.03 11.14 -34.87
C ALA A 28 35.97 9.65 -34.51
N GLN A 29 36.63 9.28 -33.41
CA GLN A 29 36.64 7.92 -32.92
C GLN A 29 35.17 7.57 -32.58
N LYS A 30 34.53 6.70 -33.37
CA LYS A 30 33.18 6.22 -33.07
C LYS A 30 33.19 5.63 -31.66
N LYS A 31 32.48 6.27 -30.73
CA LYS A 31 32.34 5.77 -29.36
C LYS A 31 31.64 4.41 -29.42
N GLU A 32 32.30 3.39 -28.87
CA GLU A 32 31.78 2.02 -28.85
C GLU A 32 30.57 1.92 -27.92
N ILE A 33 29.43 1.42 -28.43
CA ILE A 33 28.22 1.17 -27.63
C ILE A 33 28.35 -0.23 -27.02
N LYS A 34 28.53 -0.29 -25.70
CA LYS A 34 28.60 -1.58 -24.99
C LYS A 34 27.19 -2.17 -24.78
N PRO A 35 27.02 -3.50 -24.86
CA PRO A 35 25.75 -4.14 -24.54
C PRO A 35 25.33 -3.86 -23.09
N TYR A 36 24.09 -3.41 -22.91
CA TYR A 36 23.48 -3.27 -21.59
C TYR A 36 22.62 -4.51 -21.29
N THR A 37 23.18 -5.43 -20.51
CA THR A 37 22.49 -6.66 -20.08
C THR A 37 22.62 -6.83 -18.56
N ILE A 38 21.78 -7.69 -17.98
CA ILE A 38 21.90 -8.09 -16.57
C ILE A 38 23.33 -8.60 -16.27
N GLN A 39 23.88 -9.45 -17.14
CA GLN A 39 25.21 -10.02 -16.97
C GLN A 39 26.31 -8.95 -17.03
N THR A 40 26.31 -8.07 -18.03
CA THR A 40 27.34 -7.02 -18.13
C THR A 40 27.25 -6.02 -16.97
N THR A 41 26.03 -5.77 -16.48
CA THR A 41 25.79 -4.93 -15.30
C THR A 41 26.32 -5.59 -14.03
N TYR A 42 26.05 -6.87 -13.81
CA TYR A 42 26.59 -7.63 -12.68
C TYR A 42 28.11 -7.63 -12.68
N GLU A 43 28.74 -7.94 -13.81
CA GLU A 43 30.20 -7.95 -13.96
C GLU A 43 30.85 -6.58 -13.68
N LYS A 44 30.13 -5.50 -13.98
CA LYS A 44 30.54 -4.13 -13.67
C LYS A 44 30.39 -3.83 -12.19
N LEU A 45 29.18 -4.02 -11.63
CA LEU A 45 28.84 -3.58 -10.28
C LEU A 45 29.49 -4.42 -9.19
N LYS A 46 29.74 -5.71 -9.42
CA LYS A 46 30.40 -6.58 -8.42
C LYS A 46 31.81 -6.12 -8.02
N LYS A 47 32.46 -5.27 -8.83
CA LYS A 47 33.78 -4.70 -8.55
C LYS A 47 33.73 -3.70 -7.40
N ASP A 48 32.71 -2.85 -7.39
CA ASP A 48 32.53 -1.79 -6.39
C ASP A 48 31.58 -2.24 -5.26
N TYR A 49 30.72 -3.22 -5.54
CA TYR A 49 29.70 -3.76 -4.64
C TYR A 49 29.80 -5.30 -4.59
N PRO A 50 30.77 -5.89 -3.88
CA PRO A 50 31.02 -7.33 -3.91
C PRO A 50 29.89 -8.19 -3.30
N PHE A 51 28.95 -7.57 -2.59
CA PHE A 51 27.81 -8.25 -1.98
C PHE A 51 26.62 -8.48 -2.93
N VAL A 52 26.62 -7.84 -4.12
CA VAL A 52 25.50 -7.93 -5.06
C VAL A 52 25.39 -9.33 -5.64
N LYS A 53 24.16 -9.77 -5.89
CA LYS A 53 23.89 -11.09 -6.49
C LYS A 53 22.95 -10.97 -7.68
N PRO A 54 23.09 -11.82 -8.71
CA PRO A 54 22.10 -11.94 -9.78
C PRO A 54 20.73 -12.34 -9.20
N ILE A 55 19.66 -11.79 -9.77
CA ILE A 55 18.29 -12.18 -9.43
C ILE A 55 17.98 -13.50 -10.14
N GLN A 56 17.27 -14.40 -9.46
CA GLN A 56 16.83 -15.66 -10.06
C GLN A 56 15.45 -15.47 -10.70
N PRO A 57 15.22 -15.97 -11.93
CA PRO A 57 13.88 -16.06 -12.50
C PRO A 57 12.94 -16.88 -11.60
N LEU A 58 11.65 -16.56 -11.64
CA LEU A 58 10.62 -17.34 -10.96
C LEU A 58 10.27 -18.58 -11.77
N GLU A 59 9.91 -19.68 -11.08
CA GLU A 59 9.34 -20.86 -11.74
C GLU A 59 7.93 -20.56 -12.28
N GLU A 60 7.61 -21.02 -13.49
CA GLU A 60 6.34 -20.83 -14.22
C GLU A 60 5.07 -21.37 -13.53
N LYS A 61 5.16 -21.91 -12.30
CA LYS A 61 3.99 -22.41 -11.58
C LYS A 61 3.03 -21.30 -11.12
N VAL A 62 3.44 -20.03 -11.20
CA VAL A 62 2.70 -18.86 -10.67
C VAL A 62 2.31 -17.80 -11.71
N PHE A 63 2.75 -17.95 -12.96
CA PHE A 63 2.27 -17.17 -14.12
C PHE A 63 2.36 -18.04 -15.39
N THR A 64 1.65 -17.66 -16.46
CA THR A 64 1.89 -18.16 -17.82
C THR A 64 2.55 -17.07 -18.66
N SER A 65 3.31 -17.44 -19.69
CA SER A 65 3.98 -16.46 -20.54
C SER A 65 3.93 -16.79 -22.03
N GLU A 66 3.90 -15.74 -22.84
CA GLU A 66 4.05 -15.80 -24.30
C GLU A 66 5.19 -14.85 -24.69
N GLU A 67 6.25 -15.38 -25.29
CA GLU A 67 7.45 -14.63 -25.65
C GLU A 67 7.49 -14.31 -27.14
N ASP A 68 8.26 -13.28 -27.51
CA ASP A 68 8.52 -12.89 -28.90
C ASP A 68 7.26 -12.47 -29.70
N VAL A 69 6.19 -12.05 -29.04
CA VAL A 69 4.95 -11.59 -29.67
C VAL A 69 5.18 -10.28 -30.41
N VAL A 70 4.92 -10.25 -31.71
CA VAL A 70 5.09 -9.03 -32.52
C VAL A 70 3.91 -8.09 -32.28
N TYR A 71 4.17 -6.96 -31.64
CA TYR A 71 3.14 -5.94 -31.39
C TYR A 71 3.12 -4.84 -32.47
N LYS A 72 4.23 -4.62 -33.18
CA LYS A 72 4.33 -3.62 -34.25
C LYS A 72 5.35 -4.00 -35.31
N GLN A 73 5.00 -3.72 -36.57
CA GLN A 73 5.92 -3.77 -37.72
C GLN A 73 6.16 -2.35 -38.23
N VAL A 74 7.42 -1.91 -38.28
CA VAL A 74 7.76 -0.56 -38.75
C VAL A 74 9.09 -0.54 -39.48
N ASN A 75 9.10 -0.03 -40.71
CA ASN A 75 10.32 0.08 -41.54
C ASN A 75 11.15 -1.21 -41.64
N GLY A 76 10.48 -2.38 -41.69
CA GLY A 76 11.14 -3.69 -41.74
C GLY A 76 11.67 -4.19 -40.39
N VAL A 77 11.44 -3.46 -39.30
CA VAL A 77 11.75 -3.88 -37.92
C VAL A 77 10.48 -4.42 -37.26
N SER A 78 10.57 -5.63 -36.71
CA SER A 78 9.53 -6.23 -35.87
C SER A 78 9.80 -5.89 -34.41
N LEU A 79 8.94 -5.08 -33.82
CA LEU A 79 8.96 -4.79 -32.40
C LEU A 79 8.15 -5.86 -31.67
N LYS A 80 8.78 -6.43 -30.65
CA LYS A 80 8.31 -7.61 -29.94
C LYS A 80 8.03 -7.30 -28.48
N ALA A 81 7.18 -8.11 -27.88
CA ALA A 81 6.85 -8.10 -26.48
C ALA A 81 6.87 -9.52 -25.90
N ASP A 82 7.19 -9.62 -24.61
CA ASP A 82 6.98 -10.84 -23.83
C ASP A 82 5.89 -10.56 -22.79
N ILE A 83 4.87 -11.40 -22.75
CA ILE A 83 3.67 -11.23 -21.94
C ILE A 83 3.73 -12.22 -20.79
N PHE A 84 3.52 -11.75 -19.56
CA PHE A 84 3.45 -12.55 -18.35
C PHE A 84 2.07 -12.36 -17.70
N ILE A 85 1.32 -13.45 -17.57
CA ILE A 85 -0.09 -13.46 -17.17
C ILE A 85 -0.22 -14.22 -15.84
N PRO A 86 -0.87 -13.67 -14.80
CA PRO A 86 -1.10 -14.39 -13.54
C PRO A 86 -1.81 -15.75 -13.73
N THR A 87 -1.48 -16.75 -12.91
CA THR A 87 -2.15 -18.07 -12.95
C THR A 87 -3.40 -18.10 -12.06
N ILE A 88 -4.54 -18.61 -12.57
CA ILE A 88 -5.89 -18.83 -11.94
C ILE A 88 -6.78 -17.54 -11.92
N GLN A 89 -8.10 -17.46 -12.22
CA GLN A 89 -9.23 -18.34 -12.60
C GLN A 89 -10.12 -17.65 -13.68
N LYS A 90 -11.07 -18.37 -14.30
CA LYS A 90 -11.87 -17.96 -15.49
C LYS A 90 -12.59 -16.60 -15.35
N ASN A 91 -12.58 -15.79 -16.42
CA ASN A 91 -13.28 -14.50 -16.62
C ASN A 91 -12.80 -13.28 -15.80
N GLU A 92 -11.65 -13.33 -15.15
CA GLU A 92 -11.06 -12.17 -14.48
C GLU A 92 -10.19 -11.34 -15.46
N LYS A 93 -10.25 -10.01 -15.35
CA LYS A 93 -9.36 -9.06 -16.04
C LYS A 93 -8.43 -8.43 -14.98
N PHE A 94 -7.14 -8.37 -15.26
CA PHE A 94 -6.11 -7.87 -14.36
C PHE A 94 -5.61 -6.49 -14.79
N PRO A 95 -5.20 -5.63 -13.85
CA PRO A 95 -4.40 -4.46 -14.20
C PRO A 95 -3.12 -4.88 -14.95
N ALA A 96 -2.67 -4.06 -15.89
CA ALA A 96 -1.51 -4.38 -16.71
C ALA A 96 -0.40 -3.34 -16.57
N VAL A 97 0.85 -3.77 -16.81
CA VAL A 97 2.04 -2.93 -16.73
C VAL A 97 2.87 -3.13 -17.99
N LEU A 98 3.10 -2.05 -18.75
CA LEU A 98 4.08 -2.02 -19.84
C LEU A 98 5.47 -1.69 -19.28
N LEU A 99 6.48 -2.49 -19.58
CA LEU A 99 7.84 -2.34 -19.07
C LEU A 99 8.80 -1.86 -20.17
N ALA A 100 9.30 -0.63 -20.03
CA ALA A 100 10.28 0.00 -20.90
C ALA A 100 11.71 -0.14 -20.34
N HIS A 101 12.56 -0.89 -21.04
CA HIS A 101 13.91 -1.19 -20.57
C HIS A 101 14.86 0.03 -20.57
N GLY A 102 15.94 -0.05 -19.80
CA GLY A 102 17.01 0.95 -19.80
C GLY A 102 18.05 0.73 -20.90
N GLY A 103 19.15 1.49 -20.84
CA GLY A 103 20.28 1.37 -21.77
C GLY A 103 20.65 2.66 -22.51
N GLY A 104 20.29 3.83 -21.96
CA GLY A 104 20.69 5.12 -22.52
C GLY A 104 20.18 5.34 -23.94
N TRP A 105 18.97 4.85 -24.25
CA TRP A 105 18.29 4.96 -25.56
C TRP A 105 19.00 4.30 -26.75
N LEU A 106 20.26 3.84 -26.63
CA LEU A 106 21.07 3.29 -27.73
C LEU A 106 21.39 1.79 -27.59
N THR A 107 21.10 1.19 -26.45
CA THR A 107 21.35 -0.23 -26.15
C THR A 107 20.30 -0.72 -25.14
N GLY A 108 20.44 -1.96 -24.70
CA GLY A 108 19.48 -2.61 -23.82
C GLY A 108 18.42 -3.38 -24.58
N THR A 109 17.74 -4.26 -23.87
CA THR A 109 16.74 -5.15 -24.44
C THR A 109 15.61 -5.39 -23.42
N ARG A 110 14.46 -5.86 -23.91
CA ARG A 110 13.25 -6.09 -23.08
C ARG A 110 13.46 -7.14 -21.99
N GLU A 111 14.39 -8.08 -22.22
CA GLU A 111 14.77 -9.16 -21.31
C GLU A 111 15.38 -8.62 -19.99
N ASN A 112 15.93 -7.40 -19.99
CA ASN A 112 16.44 -6.77 -18.77
C ASN A 112 15.36 -6.54 -17.70
N LEU A 113 14.08 -6.50 -18.08
CA LEU A 113 12.96 -6.34 -17.15
C LEU A 113 12.09 -7.60 -17.02
N GLN A 114 12.51 -8.72 -17.62
CA GLN A 114 11.73 -9.97 -17.62
C GLN A 114 11.49 -10.49 -16.19
N ILE A 115 12.51 -10.47 -15.33
CA ILE A 115 12.39 -10.91 -13.94
C ILE A 115 11.42 -9.99 -13.16
N MET A 116 11.46 -8.68 -13.39
CA MET A 116 10.47 -7.76 -12.80
C MET A 116 9.06 -8.11 -13.29
N ALA A 117 8.87 -8.38 -14.58
CA ALA A 117 7.59 -8.75 -15.16
C ALA A 117 7.04 -10.06 -14.55
N GLN A 118 7.87 -11.08 -14.37
CA GLN A 118 7.49 -12.33 -13.69
C GLN A 118 6.99 -12.08 -12.26
N HIS A 119 7.69 -11.24 -11.50
CA HIS A 119 7.29 -10.88 -10.15
C HIS A 119 6.00 -10.04 -10.11
N LEU A 120 5.78 -9.15 -11.08
CA LEU A 120 4.52 -8.43 -11.23
C LEU A 120 3.37 -9.38 -11.57
N ALA A 121 3.58 -10.37 -12.45
CA ALA A 121 2.60 -11.41 -12.76
C ALA A 121 2.25 -12.25 -11.54
N LYS A 122 3.24 -12.67 -10.74
CA LYS A 122 3.02 -13.31 -9.44
C LYS A 122 2.17 -12.45 -8.49
N ASN A 123 2.24 -11.12 -8.60
CA ASN A 123 1.48 -10.18 -7.80
C ASN A 123 0.17 -9.72 -8.47
N GLY A 124 -0.34 -10.46 -9.47
CA GLY A 124 -1.66 -10.21 -10.06
C GLY A 124 -1.72 -9.03 -11.02
N PHE A 125 -0.66 -8.82 -11.81
CA PHE A 125 -0.63 -7.86 -12.91
C PHE A 125 -0.29 -8.59 -14.22
N VAL A 126 -0.94 -8.24 -15.33
CA VAL A 126 -0.43 -8.64 -16.65
C VAL A 126 0.77 -7.77 -16.97
N ALA A 127 1.96 -8.36 -16.97
CA ALA A 127 3.21 -7.62 -17.17
C ALA A 127 3.76 -7.87 -18.58
N ILE A 128 4.11 -6.80 -19.30
CA ILE A 128 4.50 -6.88 -20.70
C ILE A 128 5.81 -6.13 -20.89
N THR A 129 6.90 -6.85 -21.20
CA THR A 129 8.16 -6.23 -21.59
C THR A 129 8.11 -5.89 -23.08
N ALA A 130 8.52 -4.69 -23.48
CA ALA A 130 8.45 -4.28 -24.89
C ALA A 130 9.81 -3.82 -25.43
N SER A 131 10.13 -4.29 -26.64
CA SER A 131 11.21 -3.72 -27.45
C SER A 131 10.71 -2.46 -28.16
N TYR A 132 11.50 -1.39 -28.14
CA TYR A 132 11.25 -0.17 -28.91
C TYR A 132 12.48 0.18 -29.74
N ARG A 133 12.33 0.98 -30.81
CA ARG A 133 13.48 1.34 -31.64
C ARG A 133 14.52 2.14 -30.84
N LEU A 134 15.76 1.66 -30.87
CA LEU A 134 16.89 2.35 -30.26
C LEU A 134 17.36 3.51 -31.14
N GLY A 135 18.08 4.48 -30.56
CA GLY A 135 18.59 5.65 -31.30
C GLY A 135 19.58 5.32 -32.43
N THR A 136 20.13 4.10 -32.45
CA THR A 136 20.93 3.57 -33.56
C THR A 136 20.07 3.12 -34.75
N GLU A 137 18.79 2.87 -34.53
CA GLU A 137 17.80 2.42 -35.52
C GLU A 137 16.93 3.59 -35.98
N ALA A 138 16.46 4.41 -35.04
CA ALA A 138 15.70 5.63 -35.31
C ALA A 138 15.87 6.64 -34.17
N ALA A 139 16.11 7.91 -34.53
CA ALA A 139 16.16 9.00 -33.57
C ALA A 139 14.78 9.27 -32.93
N TYR A 140 14.77 10.05 -31.85
CA TYR A 140 13.57 10.63 -31.26
C TYR A 140 12.66 11.28 -32.34
N PRO A 141 11.33 11.10 -32.30
CA PRO A 141 10.52 10.51 -31.22
C PRO A 141 10.20 9.00 -31.39
N ALA A 142 10.91 8.25 -32.23
CA ALA A 142 10.53 6.89 -32.62
C ALA A 142 10.20 5.94 -31.44
N ALA A 143 11.04 5.92 -30.40
CA ALA A 143 10.82 5.09 -29.22
C ALA A 143 9.53 5.42 -28.45
N VAL A 144 9.16 6.71 -28.37
CA VAL A 144 7.93 7.18 -27.70
C VAL A 144 6.70 6.68 -28.47
N LEU A 145 6.74 6.85 -29.79
CA LEU A 145 5.70 6.35 -30.69
C LEU A 145 5.54 4.83 -30.61
N ASP A 146 6.66 4.11 -30.51
CA ASP A 146 6.67 2.65 -30.40
C ASP A 146 6.06 2.15 -29.08
N LEU A 147 6.31 2.85 -27.97
CA LEU A 147 5.73 2.50 -26.66
C LEU A 147 4.26 2.90 -26.55
N LYS A 148 3.84 4.03 -27.15
CA LYS A 148 2.41 4.39 -27.25
C LYS A 148 1.63 3.38 -28.10
N ASP A 149 2.21 2.92 -29.21
CA ASP A 149 1.63 1.81 -29.97
C ASP A 149 1.57 0.51 -29.17
N ALA A 150 2.53 0.24 -28.29
CA ALA A 150 2.47 -0.91 -27.38
C ALA A 150 1.30 -0.78 -26.38
N VAL A 151 1.07 0.41 -25.80
CA VAL A 151 -0.11 0.66 -24.94
C VAL A 151 -1.42 0.44 -25.69
N LYS A 152 -1.52 0.94 -26.93
CA LYS A 152 -2.69 0.71 -27.78
C LYS A 152 -2.88 -0.77 -28.10
N TRP A 153 -1.80 -1.47 -28.43
CA TRP A 153 -1.80 -2.90 -28.70
C TRP A 153 -2.27 -3.70 -27.47
N MET A 154 -1.87 -3.31 -26.26
CA MET A 154 -2.37 -3.93 -25.03
C MET A 154 -3.90 -3.82 -24.90
N ARG A 155 -4.48 -2.66 -25.22
CA ARG A 155 -5.93 -2.47 -25.22
C ARG A 155 -6.63 -3.28 -26.30
N GLU A 156 -6.09 -3.31 -27.51
CA GLU A 156 -6.64 -4.10 -28.62
C GLU A 156 -6.61 -5.61 -28.33
N ASN A 157 -5.69 -6.09 -27.49
CA ASN A 157 -5.53 -7.50 -27.13
C ASN A 157 -6.01 -7.79 -25.69
N ALA A 158 -6.76 -6.89 -25.08
CA ALA A 158 -7.10 -6.98 -23.67
C ALA A 158 -7.96 -8.21 -23.32
N GLU A 159 -8.90 -8.58 -24.20
CA GLU A 159 -9.68 -9.81 -24.04
C GLU A 159 -8.81 -11.07 -24.11
N HIS A 160 -7.79 -11.08 -24.98
CA HIS A 160 -6.92 -12.24 -25.14
C HIS A 160 -5.99 -12.43 -23.94
N TYR A 161 -5.44 -11.33 -23.43
CA TYR A 161 -4.46 -11.34 -22.33
C TYR A 161 -5.06 -11.02 -20.96
N HIS A 162 -6.39 -11.00 -20.84
CA HIS A 162 -7.09 -10.71 -19.59
C HIS A 162 -6.68 -9.37 -18.98
N ILE A 163 -6.56 -8.31 -19.80
CA ILE A 163 -6.18 -6.97 -19.33
C ILE A 163 -7.44 -6.16 -19.02
N ALA A 164 -7.44 -5.47 -17.88
CA ALA A 164 -8.37 -4.38 -17.59
C ALA A 164 -7.91 -3.13 -18.36
N GLU A 165 -8.62 -2.80 -19.45
CA GLU A 165 -8.24 -1.75 -20.42
C GLU A 165 -8.12 -0.34 -19.83
N ASN A 166 -8.79 -0.11 -18.70
CA ASN A 166 -8.79 1.12 -17.93
C ASN A 166 -7.82 1.09 -16.72
N LYS A 167 -6.96 0.06 -16.61
CA LYS A 167 -5.99 -0.12 -15.52
C LYS A 167 -4.62 -0.48 -16.08
N ILE A 168 -4.06 0.38 -16.92
CA ILE A 168 -2.75 0.17 -17.54
C ILE A 168 -1.73 1.15 -16.95
N ALA A 169 -0.65 0.64 -16.37
CA ALA A 169 0.52 1.42 -15.98
C ALA A 169 1.65 1.29 -17.00
N ILE A 170 2.58 2.25 -16.95
CA ILE A 170 3.89 2.12 -17.59
C ILE A 170 4.99 2.22 -16.54
N LEU A 171 5.91 1.26 -16.57
CA LEU A 171 7.11 1.21 -15.75
C LEU A 171 8.32 1.32 -16.65
N GLY A 172 9.31 2.12 -16.25
CA GLY A 172 10.57 2.15 -16.97
C GLY A 172 11.76 2.41 -16.08
N ALA A 173 12.95 1.99 -16.54
CA ALA A 173 14.19 2.19 -15.82
C ALA A 173 15.26 2.94 -16.65
N SER A 174 15.96 3.90 -16.05
CA SER A 174 16.95 4.76 -16.73
C SER A 174 16.33 5.51 -17.92
N ALA A 175 16.89 5.36 -19.12
CA ALA A 175 16.28 5.80 -20.37
C ALA A 175 14.81 5.34 -20.52
N GLY A 176 14.51 4.10 -20.09
CA GLY A 176 13.14 3.60 -20.04
C GLY A 176 12.26 4.35 -19.05
N GLY A 177 12.80 4.82 -17.92
CA GLY A 177 12.05 5.61 -16.93
C GLY A 177 11.71 7.01 -17.45
N GLN A 178 12.63 7.61 -18.20
CA GLN A 178 12.37 8.85 -18.93
C GLN A 178 11.29 8.63 -20.01
N LEU A 179 11.39 7.56 -20.81
CA LEU A 179 10.38 7.20 -21.82
C LEU A 179 9.02 6.90 -21.19
N ALA A 180 8.98 6.14 -20.10
CA ALA A 180 7.76 5.80 -19.38
C ALA A 180 7.05 7.06 -18.87
N SER A 181 7.81 7.99 -18.30
CA SER A 181 7.28 9.27 -17.86
C SER A 181 6.74 10.07 -19.04
N LEU A 182 7.50 10.21 -20.13
CA LEU A 182 7.09 10.98 -21.31
C LEU A 182 5.83 10.39 -21.95
N VAL A 183 5.75 9.07 -22.10
CA VAL A 183 4.56 8.38 -22.62
C VAL A 183 3.34 8.66 -21.73
N GLY A 184 3.51 8.59 -20.41
CA GLY A 184 2.42 8.75 -19.45
C GLY A 184 1.89 10.19 -19.34
N VAL A 185 2.76 11.20 -19.43
CA VAL A 185 2.35 12.62 -19.35
C VAL A 185 1.84 13.19 -20.69
N THR A 186 1.91 12.44 -21.79
CA THR A 186 1.52 12.92 -23.13
C THR A 186 0.36 12.13 -23.71
N ALA A 187 -0.56 11.65 -22.87
CA ALA A 187 -1.74 10.91 -23.32
C ALA A 187 -2.51 11.73 -24.38
N ASN A 188 -2.85 11.08 -25.51
CA ASN A 188 -3.57 11.66 -26.64
C ASN A 188 -2.93 12.90 -27.31
N ASP A 189 -1.67 13.22 -26.99
CA ASP A 189 -0.98 14.36 -27.57
C ASP A 189 -0.76 14.20 -29.09
N ASP A 190 -1.19 15.20 -29.88
CA ASP A 190 -1.13 15.18 -31.34
C ASP A 190 0.29 14.93 -31.91
N ARG A 191 1.35 15.29 -31.16
CA ARG A 191 2.75 15.06 -31.58
C ARG A 191 3.14 13.60 -31.56
N TYR A 192 2.48 12.80 -30.72
CA TYR A 192 2.78 11.39 -30.53
C TYR A 192 1.64 10.46 -30.98
N GLN A 193 0.69 10.96 -31.76
CA GLN A 193 -0.38 10.13 -32.30
C GLN A 193 0.13 9.18 -33.38
N THR A 194 -0.11 7.89 -33.16
CA THR A 194 0.15 6.79 -34.09
C THR A 194 -1.06 5.87 -34.21
N GLY A 195 -1.13 5.10 -35.30
CA GLY A 195 -2.15 4.07 -35.49
C GLY A 195 -3.59 4.61 -35.53
N LYS A 196 -4.52 3.82 -35.00
CA LYS A 196 -5.94 4.15 -34.88
C LYS A 196 -6.14 5.24 -33.81
N LYS A 197 -6.86 6.31 -34.14
CA LYS A 197 -7.17 7.39 -33.19
C LYS A 197 -8.20 6.98 -32.14
N GLU A 198 -8.98 5.93 -32.40
CA GLU A 198 -10.05 5.50 -31.50
C GLU A 198 -9.53 4.70 -30.29
N VAL A 199 -8.30 4.17 -30.36
CA VAL A 199 -7.67 3.44 -29.26
C VAL A 199 -6.78 4.37 -28.46
N SER A 200 -7.13 4.58 -27.19
CA SER A 200 -6.38 5.43 -26.26
C SER A 200 -4.97 4.90 -26.02
N ASP A 201 -3.99 5.80 -25.90
CA ASP A 201 -2.61 5.53 -25.46
C ASP A 201 -2.33 6.01 -24.02
N GLU A 202 -3.37 6.40 -23.29
CA GLU A 202 -3.30 6.87 -21.92
C GLU A 202 -2.88 5.74 -20.95
N VAL A 203 -2.23 6.08 -19.85
CA VAL A 203 -1.91 5.14 -18.77
C VAL A 203 -2.35 5.74 -17.44
N GLN A 204 -2.75 4.88 -16.51
CA GLN A 204 -3.33 5.27 -15.22
C GLN A 204 -2.28 5.37 -14.10
N ALA A 205 -1.03 4.95 -14.34
CA ALA A 205 0.06 5.14 -13.39
C ALA A 205 1.43 5.10 -14.08
N ILE A 206 2.39 5.85 -13.54
CA ILE A 206 3.79 5.89 -13.98
C ILE A 206 4.69 5.35 -12.86
N VAL A 207 5.58 4.42 -13.20
CA VAL A 207 6.70 4.02 -12.34
C VAL A 207 8.00 4.40 -13.02
N ASN A 208 8.66 5.45 -12.51
CA ASN A 208 9.94 5.93 -13.01
C ASN A 208 11.05 5.43 -12.09
N ILE A 209 11.90 4.53 -12.60
CA ILE A 209 13.10 4.06 -11.92
C ILE A 209 14.32 4.78 -12.49
N ASP A 210 14.86 5.75 -11.78
CA ASP A 210 16.12 6.41 -12.13
C ASP A 210 16.16 7.05 -13.54
N GLY A 211 15.01 7.52 -14.04
CA GLY A 211 14.86 8.23 -15.30
C GLY A 211 14.73 9.75 -15.10
N ILE A 212 15.51 10.52 -15.84
CA ILE A 212 15.43 11.99 -15.81
C ILE A 212 14.10 12.48 -16.40
N LEU A 213 13.59 13.60 -15.87
CA LEU A 213 12.31 14.19 -16.24
C LEU A 213 12.46 15.49 -17.03
N SER A 214 13.66 16.08 -17.02
CA SER A 214 13.99 17.19 -17.90
C SER A 214 15.45 17.13 -18.36
N PHE A 215 15.63 17.20 -19.68
CA PHE A 215 16.94 17.27 -20.34
C PHE A 215 17.54 18.68 -20.32
N ILE A 216 16.72 19.70 -20.07
CA ILE A 216 17.12 21.11 -20.07
C ILE A 216 17.25 21.68 -18.64
N HIS A 217 17.08 20.83 -17.63
CA HIS A 217 17.23 21.19 -16.22
C HIS A 217 18.71 21.44 -15.86
N PRO A 218 19.03 22.36 -14.93
CA PRO A 218 20.41 22.61 -14.51
C PRO A 218 21.14 21.38 -13.93
N GLU A 219 20.40 20.44 -13.34
CA GLU A 219 20.95 19.18 -12.83
C GLU A 219 21.11 18.10 -13.91
N ALA A 220 20.54 18.33 -15.10
CA ALA A 220 20.69 17.42 -16.21
C ALA A 220 22.11 17.50 -16.76
N GLN A 221 22.69 16.34 -17.06
CA GLN A 221 23.99 16.25 -17.70
C GLN A 221 23.82 15.78 -19.14
N GLU A 222 24.19 16.62 -20.11
CA GLU A 222 24.24 16.23 -21.52
C GLU A 222 25.16 15.01 -21.69
N SER A 223 24.58 13.92 -22.20
CA SER A 223 25.32 12.73 -22.56
C SER A 223 25.34 12.58 -24.08
N TRP A 224 26.45 12.05 -24.60
CA TRP A 224 26.55 11.77 -26.03
C TRP A 224 25.49 10.76 -26.52
N MET A 225 24.98 9.90 -25.63
CA MET A 225 23.91 8.94 -25.95
C MET A 225 22.58 9.67 -26.14
N ALA A 226 22.24 10.59 -25.22
CA ALA A 226 21.08 11.46 -25.36
C ALA A 226 21.20 12.34 -26.62
N ALA A 227 22.36 12.95 -26.87
CA ALA A 227 22.58 13.76 -28.09
C ALA A 227 22.41 12.94 -29.38
N THR A 228 22.88 11.69 -29.40
CA THR A 228 22.69 10.79 -30.54
C THR A 228 21.21 10.47 -30.75
N TRP A 229 20.49 10.13 -29.67
CA TRP A 229 19.07 9.80 -29.71
C TRP A 229 18.20 11.01 -30.11
N LEU A 230 18.51 12.20 -29.58
CA LEU A 230 17.80 13.45 -29.87
C LEU A 230 18.21 14.09 -31.20
N GLY A 231 19.23 13.54 -31.87
CA GLY A 231 19.66 13.96 -33.20
C GLY A 231 20.49 15.25 -33.22
N GLY A 232 21.19 15.57 -32.12
CA GLY A 232 22.05 16.74 -32.00
C GLY A 232 22.43 17.04 -30.55
N SER A 233 23.47 17.86 -30.36
CA SER A 233 23.80 18.41 -29.04
C SER A 233 22.64 19.27 -28.50
N GLN A 234 22.65 19.57 -27.20
CA GLN A 234 21.64 20.48 -26.63
C GLN A 234 21.66 21.86 -27.32
N GLN A 235 22.85 22.32 -27.74
CA GLN A 235 23.01 23.57 -28.48
C GLN A 235 22.38 23.53 -29.87
N ASP A 236 22.51 22.41 -30.58
CA ASP A 236 22.05 22.29 -31.97
C ASP A 236 20.58 21.89 -32.09
N ALA A 237 20.03 21.23 -31.06
CA ALA A 237 18.71 20.60 -31.09
C ALA A 237 17.86 20.93 -29.85
N TYR A 238 18.02 22.12 -29.25
CA TYR A 238 17.36 22.51 -28.00
C TYR A 238 15.86 22.21 -27.96
N GLU A 239 15.11 22.53 -29.01
CA GLU A 239 13.67 22.25 -29.06
C GLU A 239 13.34 20.76 -28.92
N LYS A 240 14.16 19.86 -29.46
CA LYS A 240 13.98 18.41 -29.27
C LYS A 240 14.33 17.97 -27.86
N TRP A 241 15.37 18.56 -27.26
CA TRP A 241 15.73 18.29 -25.87
C TRP A 241 14.61 18.73 -24.91
N LYS A 242 14.02 19.89 -25.17
CA LYS A 242 12.84 20.39 -24.46
C LYS A 242 11.62 19.50 -24.71
N GLU A 243 11.29 19.22 -25.97
CA GLU A 243 10.12 18.40 -26.33
C GLU A 243 10.21 16.98 -25.74
N ALA A 244 11.41 16.41 -25.63
CA ALA A 244 11.62 15.10 -25.02
C ALA A 244 11.63 15.11 -23.48
N SER A 245 11.41 16.24 -22.83
CA SER A 245 11.40 16.36 -21.36
C SER A 245 9.98 16.14 -20.82
N PRO A 246 9.70 15.04 -20.09
CA PRO A 246 8.39 14.79 -19.47
C PRO A 246 7.83 15.98 -18.69
N LEU A 247 8.69 16.72 -17.98
CA LEU A 247 8.30 17.84 -17.13
C LEU A 247 7.51 18.93 -17.89
N GLU A 248 7.71 19.08 -19.20
CA GLU A 248 7.03 20.09 -20.02
C GLU A 248 5.54 19.81 -20.24
N TYR A 249 5.06 18.61 -19.85
CA TYR A 249 3.68 18.16 -20.09
C TYR A 249 2.93 17.80 -18.81
N VAL A 250 3.54 18.02 -17.64
CA VAL A 250 2.91 17.70 -16.36
C VAL A 250 1.83 18.73 -16.07
N ASP A 251 0.60 18.24 -15.91
CA ASP A 251 -0.60 19.03 -15.64
C ASP A 251 -1.59 18.25 -14.75
N GLN A 252 -2.80 18.78 -14.56
CA GLN A 252 -3.86 18.14 -13.75
C GLN A 252 -4.35 16.77 -14.27
N ASN A 253 -4.00 16.40 -15.50
CA ASN A 253 -4.36 15.11 -16.10
C ASN A 253 -3.22 14.09 -15.97
N THR A 254 -2.11 14.46 -15.33
CA THR A 254 -0.98 13.55 -15.13
C THR A 254 -1.39 12.38 -14.23
N PRO A 255 -1.08 11.13 -14.60
CA PRO A 255 -1.40 10.00 -13.74
C PRO A 255 -0.56 9.98 -12.46
N PRO A 256 -1.03 9.33 -11.38
CA PRO A 256 -0.23 9.06 -10.21
C PRO A 256 1.15 8.51 -10.56
N THR A 257 2.19 8.98 -9.87
CA THR A 257 3.59 8.68 -10.24
C THR A 257 4.44 8.23 -9.06
N LEU A 258 5.12 7.09 -9.21
CA LEU A 258 6.16 6.62 -8.31
C LEU A 258 7.54 6.92 -8.89
N PHE A 259 8.37 7.58 -8.08
CA PHE A 259 9.79 7.80 -8.37
C PHE A 259 10.62 6.86 -7.50
N ILE A 260 11.33 5.91 -8.12
CA ILE A 260 12.32 5.07 -7.44
C ILE A 260 13.70 5.51 -7.89
N ASN A 261 14.57 5.93 -6.97
CA ASN A 261 15.83 6.54 -7.33
C ASN A 261 17.03 5.98 -6.57
N SER A 262 18.17 5.96 -7.26
CA SER A 262 19.48 5.85 -6.63
C SER A 262 19.89 7.17 -5.97
N LEU A 263 20.98 7.14 -5.21
CA LEU A 263 21.55 8.34 -4.57
C LEU A 263 22.27 9.29 -5.55
N GLN A 264 22.27 9.02 -6.85
CA GLN A 264 22.97 9.84 -7.85
C GLN A 264 22.11 11.03 -8.31
N PRO A 265 22.46 12.29 -7.96
CA PRO A 265 21.61 13.45 -8.23
C PRO A 265 21.31 13.69 -9.71
N ARG A 266 22.22 13.29 -10.61
CA ARG A 266 22.04 13.44 -12.07
C ARG A 266 20.80 12.71 -12.64
N PHE A 267 20.22 11.76 -11.90
CA PHE A 267 18.98 11.07 -12.29
C PHE A 267 17.72 11.70 -11.72
N HIS A 268 17.85 12.77 -10.92
CA HIS A 268 16.74 13.45 -10.26
C HIS A 268 16.30 14.71 -11.03
N ALA A 269 16.97 15.06 -12.13
CA ALA A 269 16.71 16.27 -12.90
C ALA A 269 15.23 16.39 -13.30
N GLY A 270 14.55 17.41 -12.78
CA GLY A 270 13.13 17.72 -12.99
C GLY A 270 12.15 16.99 -12.07
N ARG A 271 12.61 16.16 -11.12
CA ARG A 271 11.75 15.38 -10.22
C ARG A 271 11.03 16.25 -9.21
N GLU A 272 11.76 17.12 -8.53
CA GLU A 272 11.17 17.95 -7.47
C GLU A 272 10.13 18.91 -8.05
N GLU A 273 10.37 19.45 -9.25
CA GLU A 273 9.41 20.27 -9.99
C GLU A 273 8.17 19.47 -10.39
N MET A 274 8.34 18.25 -10.92
CA MET A 274 7.20 17.38 -11.23
C MET A 274 6.39 17.07 -9.98
N ILE A 275 7.03 16.70 -8.86
CA ILE A 275 6.35 16.44 -7.58
C ILE A 275 5.57 17.67 -7.12
N ALA A 276 6.16 18.86 -7.22
CA ALA A 276 5.49 20.10 -6.85
C ALA A 276 4.22 20.34 -7.69
N ILE A 277 4.27 20.07 -9.00
CA ILE A 277 3.08 20.17 -9.88
C ILE A 277 2.04 19.11 -9.52
N LEU A 278 2.45 17.87 -9.27
CA LEU A 278 1.52 16.79 -8.86
C LEU A 278 0.81 17.13 -7.54
N GLN A 279 1.55 17.63 -6.56
CA GLN A 279 1.00 18.08 -5.28
C GLN A 279 0.03 19.26 -5.44
N GLN A 280 0.35 20.22 -6.31
CA GLN A 280 -0.55 21.35 -6.59
C GLN A 280 -1.88 20.94 -7.23
N ASN A 281 -1.93 19.77 -7.87
CA ASN A 281 -3.11 19.23 -8.53
C ASN A 281 -3.73 18.05 -7.75
N ASP A 282 -3.34 17.84 -6.49
CA ASP A 282 -3.81 16.75 -5.63
C ASP A 282 -3.62 15.34 -6.26
N ILE A 283 -2.59 15.18 -7.09
CA ILE A 283 -2.25 13.91 -7.74
C ILE A 283 -1.28 13.12 -6.84
N TYR A 284 -1.67 11.89 -6.52
CA TYR A 284 -0.85 11.01 -5.68
C TYR A 284 0.52 10.74 -6.32
N SER A 285 1.58 11.05 -5.56
CA SER A 285 2.95 10.72 -5.93
C SER A 285 3.74 10.19 -4.74
N LYS A 286 4.77 9.38 -5.02
CA LYS A 286 5.64 8.84 -3.98
C LYS A 286 7.08 8.81 -4.45
N VAL A 287 8.01 9.12 -3.54
CA VAL A 287 9.45 8.95 -3.75
C VAL A 287 9.95 7.80 -2.90
N HIS A 288 10.73 6.92 -3.50
CA HIS A 288 11.41 5.83 -2.83
C HIS A 288 12.90 5.83 -3.20
N THR A 289 13.73 6.27 -2.27
CA THR A 289 15.18 6.34 -2.47
C THR A 289 15.84 5.07 -1.95
N VAL A 290 16.46 4.31 -2.84
CA VAL A 290 17.13 3.05 -2.50
C VAL A 290 18.53 3.36 -1.97
N SER A 291 18.73 3.12 -0.68
CA SER A 291 19.97 3.51 0.01
C SER A 291 21.19 2.71 -0.46
N GLY A 292 22.34 3.39 -0.58
CA GLY A 292 23.62 2.78 -0.98
C GLY A 292 23.66 2.23 -2.41
N SER A 293 22.67 2.55 -3.24
CA SER A 293 22.49 1.94 -4.55
C SER A 293 23.24 2.68 -5.68
N PRO A 294 23.83 1.95 -6.65
CA PRO A 294 24.34 2.51 -7.89
C PRO A 294 23.21 2.68 -8.91
N HIS A 295 23.49 3.29 -10.05
CA HIS A 295 22.57 3.21 -11.18
C HIS A 295 22.53 1.78 -11.73
N ALA A 296 21.35 1.32 -12.18
CA ALA A 296 21.04 -0.07 -12.51
C ALA A 296 20.88 -1.02 -11.30
N PHE A 297 20.58 -0.46 -10.11
CA PHE A 297 20.33 -1.22 -8.88
C PHE A 297 19.21 -2.25 -9.01
N TRP A 298 18.16 -1.93 -9.77
CA TRP A 298 16.98 -2.79 -9.97
C TRP A 298 17.29 -4.12 -10.69
N LEU A 299 18.50 -4.32 -11.22
CA LEU A 299 18.89 -5.57 -11.88
C LEU A 299 19.55 -6.58 -10.94
N LEU A 300 19.79 -6.23 -9.66
CA LEU A 300 20.57 -7.05 -8.74
C LEU A 300 20.01 -7.03 -7.31
N GLN A 301 20.22 -8.12 -6.58
CA GLN A 301 19.97 -8.18 -5.15
C GLN A 301 21.05 -7.41 -4.36
N PRO A 302 20.70 -6.76 -3.23
CA PRO A 302 19.39 -6.76 -2.56
C PRO A 302 18.38 -5.73 -3.08
N TRP A 303 18.81 -4.79 -3.93
CA TRP A 303 18.00 -3.64 -4.31
C TRP A 303 16.78 -3.98 -5.15
N PHE A 304 16.80 -5.09 -5.89
CA PHE A 304 15.63 -5.59 -6.62
C PHE A 304 14.41 -5.78 -5.72
N GLU A 305 14.57 -6.39 -4.55
CA GLU A 305 13.44 -6.70 -3.66
C GLU A 305 12.78 -5.41 -3.13
N GLU A 306 13.60 -4.45 -2.72
CA GLU A 306 13.14 -3.12 -2.28
C GLU A 306 12.42 -2.37 -3.42
N THR A 307 12.98 -2.42 -4.64
CA THR A 307 12.38 -1.83 -5.84
C THR A 307 11.04 -2.47 -6.18
N LEU A 308 10.98 -3.81 -6.14
CA LEU A 308 9.77 -4.58 -6.40
C LEU A 308 8.69 -4.26 -5.39
N LYS A 309 9.02 -4.25 -4.09
CA LYS A 309 8.08 -3.92 -3.01
C LYS A 309 7.49 -2.52 -3.19
N ALA A 310 8.32 -1.53 -3.47
CA ALA A 310 7.85 -0.16 -3.73
C ALA A 310 6.91 -0.10 -4.94
N THR A 311 7.27 -0.80 -6.02
CA THR A 311 6.48 -0.89 -7.26
C THR A 311 5.12 -1.55 -7.02
N VAL A 312 5.09 -2.75 -6.42
CA VAL A 312 3.85 -3.51 -6.18
C VAL A 312 2.92 -2.75 -5.24
N ASN A 313 3.44 -2.15 -4.16
CA ASN A 313 2.63 -1.37 -3.23
C ASN A 313 1.97 -0.17 -3.91
N PHE A 314 2.73 0.55 -4.74
CA PHE A 314 2.22 1.67 -5.51
C PHE A 314 1.16 1.22 -6.52
N LEU A 315 1.45 0.21 -7.34
CA LEU A 315 0.51 -0.27 -8.37
C LEU A 315 -0.75 -0.88 -7.78
N ASN A 316 -0.66 -1.56 -6.63
CA ASN A 316 -1.84 -2.02 -5.91
C ASN A 316 -2.67 -0.80 -5.49
N LYS A 317 -2.05 0.20 -4.86
CA LYS A 317 -2.74 1.45 -4.47
C LYS A 317 -3.36 2.17 -5.66
N THR A 318 -2.68 2.24 -6.81
CA THR A 318 -3.09 3.06 -7.97
C THR A 318 -3.92 2.35 -9.04
N LEU A 319 -3.87 1.02 -9.14
CA LEU A 319 -4.62 0.28 -10.17
C LEU A 319 -5.62 -0.71 -9.59
N LYS A 320 -5.33 -1.31 -8.44
CA LYS A 320 -6.26 -2.24 -7.79
C LYS A 320 -7.18 -1.52 -6.82
N PHE A 321 -6.66 -0.52 -6.12
CA PHE A 321 -7.36 0.21 -5.07
C PHE A 321 -7.72 1.66 -5.42
N ALA A 322 -7.21 2.23 -6.54
CA ALA A 322 -7.58 3.60 -6.96
C ALA A 322 -8.80 3.68 -7.88
N GLU A 323 -9.48 2.55 -8.13
CA GLU A 323 -10.91 2.62 -8.42
C GLU A 323 -11.66 2.54 -7.10
N ASN A 324 -11.68 3.59 -6.30
CA ASN A 324 -12.57 3.66 -5.14
C ASN A 324 -13.07 5.09 -4.96
N LYS A 325 -13.66 5.70 -6.00
CA LYS A 325 -14.84 6.50 -5.66
C LYS A 325 -15.87 5.50 -5.15
N PRO A 326 -16.50 5.75 -3.99
CA PRO A 326 -17.53 4.86 -3.52
C PRO A 326 -18.55 4.65 -4.64
N TYR A 327 -18.98 3.40 -4.85
CA TYR A 327 -20.07 3.04 -5.76
C TYR A 327 -21.27 3.96 -5.58
N ARG A 328 -21.51 4.34 -4.33
CA ARG A 328 -22.59 5.21 -3.92
C ARG A 328 -22.24 5.89 -2.60
N GLU A 329 -22.68 7.14 -2.48
CA GLU A 329 -22.72 7.85 -1.20
C GLU A 329 -24.19 8.07 -0.79
N ILE A 330 -24.46 8.00 0.51
CA ILE A 330 -25.79 8.13 1.11
C ILE A 330 -25.68 9.04 2.32
N TRP A 331 -26.62 9.98 2.49
CA TRP A 331 -26.70 10.83 3.67
C TRP A 331 -27.92 10.48 4.53
N VAL A 332 -27.72 10.45 5.84
CA VAL A 332 -28.75 10.19 6.84
C VAL A 332 -28.87 11.38 7.79
N ALA A 333 -30.10 11.86 8.00
CA ALA A 333 -30.41 12.92 8.95
C ALA A 333 -31.82 12.75 9.50
N GLN A 334 -31.95 12.71 10.83
CA GLN A 334 -33.24 12.47 11.51
C GLN A 334 -34.29 13.54 11.22
N ASP A 335 -33.86 14.78 10.93
CA ASP A 335 -34.73 15.91 10.60
C ASP A 335 -35.36 15.79 9.20
N GLY A 336 -34.93 14.83 8.38
CA GLY A 336 -35.41 14.61 7.02
C GLY A 336 -34.76 15.50 5.96
N SER A 337 -33.64 16.16 6.28
CA SER A 337 -32.87 16.97 5.33
C SER A 337 -31.97 16.17 4.37
N ALA A 338 -31.88 14.85 4.56
CA ALA A 338 -31.01 13.94 3.80
C ALA A 338 -31.79 12.80 3.10
N ASP A 339 -31.09 11.84 2.50
CA ASP A 339 -31.70 10.74 1.72
C ASP A 339 -32.58 9.83 2.59
N PHE A 340 -32.16 9.58 3.84
CA PHE A 340 -32.87 8.74 4.80
C PHE A 340 -32.95 9.40 6.19
N LYS A 341 -33.95 9.00 6.97
CA LYS A 341 -34.10 9.43 8.37
C LYS A 341 -33.48 8.47 9.39
N SER A 342 -33.28 7.21 8.99
CA SER A 342 -32.74 6.16 9.84
C SER A 342 -31.54 5.47 9.17
N ILE A 343 -30.64 4.95 9.99
CA ILE A 343 -29.43 4.27 9.51
C ILE A 343 -29.81 2.92 8.89
N GLN A 344 -30.75 2.20 9.50
CA GLN A 344 -31.18 0.90 8.98
C GLN A 344 -31.81 1.01 7.58
N GLU A 345 -32.57 2.07 7.28
CA GLU A 345 -33.11 2.30 5.93
C GLU A 345 -31.99 2.53 4.91
N ALA A 346 -30.97 3.32 5.27
CA ALA A 346 -29.81 3.57 4.42
C ALA A 346 -29.06 2.26 4.09
N VAL A 347 -28.76 1.45 5.11
CA VAL A 347 -28.13 0.13 4.96
C VAL A 347 -28.97 -0.79 4.08
N ASN A 348 -30.28 -0.86 4.31
CA ASN A 348 -31.19 -1.69 3.52
C ASN A 348 -31.24 -1.27 2.05
N SER A 349 -31.10 0.02 1.77
CA SER A 349 -31.13 0.59 0.41
C SER A 349 -29.90 0.28 -0.44
N THR A 350 -28.81 -0.19 0.17
CA THR A 350 -27.61 -0.62 -0.55
C THR A 350 -27.87 -1.92 -1.29
N ARG A 351 -27.09 -2.23 -2.32
CA ARG A 351 -27.27 -3.48 -3.07
C ARG A 351 -26.71 -4.66 -2.26
N ASP A 352 -27.47 -5.75 -2.17
CA ASP A 352 -26.97 -7.01 -1.63
C ASP A 352 -25.81 -7.50 -2.52
N LEU A 353 -24.70 -7.88 -1.89
CA LEU A 353 -23.46 -8.25 -2.57
C LEU A 353 -23.03 -7.16 -3.58
N GLY A 354 -22.93 -5.93 -3.08
CA GLY A 354 -22.64 -4.73 -3.87
C GLY A 354 -21.33 -4.84 -4.68
N PRO A 355 -21.20 -4.10 -5.79
CA PRO A 355 -20.02 -4.22 -6.65
C PRO A 355 -18.77 -3.56 -6.08
N SER A 356 -18.91 -2.56 -5.20
CA SER A 356 -17.85 -1.86 -4.50
C SER A 356 -18.41 -1.03 -3.33
N GLU A 357 -17.56 -0.24 -2.68
CA GLU A 357 -17.86 0.48 -1.43
C GLU A 357 -19.08 1.39 -1.50
N VAL A 358 -19.88 1.42 -0.43
CA VAL A 358 -20.88 2.47 -0.19
C VAL A 358 -20.51 3.24 1.08
N VAL A 359 -20.45 4.57 0.97
CA VAL A 359 -20.23 5.45 2.12
C VAL A 359 -21.57 6.00 2.60
N ILE A 360 -21.86 5.84 3.88
CA ILE A 360 -23.08 6.32 4.54
C ILE A 360 -22.68 7.41 5.54
N HIS A 361 -22.95 8.66 5.19
CA HIS A 361 -22.69 9.84 6.00
C HIS A 361 -23.84 10.08 6.98
N LEU A 362 -23.53 10.16 8.27
CA LEU A 362 -24.48 10.36 9.34
C LEU A 362 -24.35 11.79 9.87
N LYS A 363 -25.44 12.57 9.77
CA LYS A 363 -25.51 13.88 10.43
C LYS A 363 -25.60 13.73 11.94
N ASN A 364 -25.17 14.78 12.65
CA ASN A 364 -25.30 14.85 14.10
C ASN A 364 -26.74 14.56 14.56
N GLY A 365 -26.88 13.75 15.59
CA GLY A 365 -28.16 13.27 16.11
C GLY A 365 -28.00 12.03 16.98
N GLU A 366 -29.05 11.70 17.72
CA GLU A 366 -29.15 10.44 18.47
C GLU A 366 -30.10 9.48 17.73
N TYR A 367 -29.51 8.54 17.01
CA TYR A 367 -30.19 7.48 16.30
C TYR A 367 -30.53 6.34 17.27
N HIS A 368 -31.72 6.43 17.88
CA HIS A 368 -32.23 5.37 18.75
C HIS A 368 -32.76 4.19 17.91
N GLU A 369 -31.85 3.33 17.46
CA GLU A 369 -32.10 2.24 16.53
C GLU A 369 -31.36 0.97 16.96
N LYS A 370 -32.02 -0.18 16.81
CA LYS A 370 -31.34 -1.47 16.84
C LYS A 370 -30.83 -1.79 15.44
N LEU A 371 -29.56 -1.49 15.19
CA LEU A 371 -28.94 -1.57 13.87
C LEU A 371 -28.36 -2.97 13.60
N GLU A 372 -28.68 -3.54 12.44
CA GLU A 372 -28.01 -4.73 11.93
C GLU A 372 -27.49 -4.49 10.51
N ILE A 373 -26.19 -4.75 10.30
CA ILE A 373 -25.58 -4.91 8.98
C ILE A 373 -25.44 -6.42 8.71
N PRO A 374 -26.36 -7.03 7.94
CA PRO A 374 -26.36 -8.48 7.74
C PRO A 374 -25.21 -8.93 6.81
N SER A 375 -24.92 -10.24 6.79
CA SER A 375 -23.72 -10.80 6.14
C SER A 375 -23.64 -10.59 4.61
N TRP A 376 -24.77 -10.33 3.95
CA TRP A 376 -24.82 -10.03 2.52
C TRP A 376 -24.66 -8.54 2.17
N LYS A 377 -24.50 -7.67 3.18
CA LYS A 377 -24.15 -6.25 3.02
C LYS A 377 -22.68 -6.09 3.39
N HIS A 378 -21.81 -5.82 2.42
CA HIS A 378 -20.36 -5.71 2.64
C HIS A 378 -19.82 -4.41 2.06
N GLN A 379 -18.57 -4.07 2.39
CA GLN A 379 -17.89 -2.86 1.89
C GLN A 379 -18.71 -1.58 2.19
N LEU A 380 -19.14 -1.44 3.44
CA LEU A 380 -19.87 -0.25 3.90
C LEU A 380 -19.00 0.56 4.85
N THR A 381 -18.92 1.86 4.60
CA THR A 381 -18.25 2.81 5.48
C THR A 381 -19.30 3.76 6.07
N LEU A 382 -19.47 3.76 7.39
CA LEU A 382 -20.36 4.68 8.10
C LEU A 382 -19.52 5.80 8.72
N VAL A 383 -19.80 7.04 8.33
CA VAL A 383 -19.03 8.22 8.75
C VAL A 383 -19.94 9.18 9.50
N GLY A 384 -19.70 9.36 10.79
CA GLY A 384 -20.36 10.41 11.56
C GLY A 384 -19.76 11.79 11.30
N GLU A 385 -20.61 12.81 11.32
CA GLU A 385 -20.21 14.22 11.17
C GLU A 385 -19.33 14.69 12.34
N ASP A 386 -19.58 14.16 13.53
CA ASP A 386 -18.84 14.42 14.76
C ASP A 386 -18.98 13.22 15.70
N ARG A 387 -17.85 12.74 16.21
CA ARG A 387 -17.74 11.57 17.08
C ARG A 387 -18.68 11.65 18.29
N GLU A 388 -18.74 12.81 18.95
CA GLU A 388 -19.48 12.99 20.21
C GLU A 388 -20.95 13.34 19.98
N LYS A 389 -21.33 13.74 18.76
CA LYS A 389 -22.69 14.19 18.43
C LYS A 389 -23.44 13.27 17.47
N THR A 390 -22.76 12.28 16.90
CA THR A 390 -23.38 11.24 16.07
C THR A 390 -23.46 9.96 16.90
N LEU A 391 -24.57 9.75 17.60
CA LEU A 391 -24.76 8.66 18.55
C LEU A 391 -25.76 7.64 18.03
N ILE A 392 -25.40 6.37 18.01
CA ILE A 392 -26.31 5.23 17.81
C ILE A 392 -26.58 4.61 19.18
N SER A 393 -27.84 4.60 19.63
CA SER A 393 -28.20 4.13 20.97
C SER A 393 -29.31 3.09 20.95
N TYR A 394 -29.23 2.11 21.85
CA TYR A 394 -30.36 1.24 22.17
C TYR A 394 -30.31 0.78 23.63
N ASN A 395 -31.26 -0.06 24.06
CA ASN A 395 -31.45 -0.42 25.47
C ASN A 395 -31.92 -1.85 25.71
N ASP A 396 -31.43 -2.80 24.92
CA ASP A 396 -31.67 -4.22 25.18
C ASP A 396 -30.64 -4.81 26.15
N PHE A 397 -31.06 -5.81 26.91
CA PHE A 397 -30.22 -6.53 27.86
C PHE A 397 -30.65 -7.99 27.97
N SER A 398 -29.73 -8.85 28.37
CA SER A 398 -29.98 -10.27 28.61
C SER A 398 -31.10 -10.47 29.65
N GLY A 399 -32.14 -11.21 29.29
CA GLY A 399 -33.30 -11.46 30.14
C GLY A 399 -34.50 -10.55 29.85
N LYS A 400 -34.32 -9.40 29.17
CA LYS A 400 -35.42 -8.56 28.68
C LYS A 400 -36.28 -9.36 27.70
N LEU A 401 -37.60 -9.18 27.74
CA LEU A 401 -38.49 -9.82 26.76
C LEU A 401 -38.40 -9.09 25.43
N ASP A 402 -38.09 -9.83 24.38
CA ASP A 402 -38.15 -9.38 23.00
C ASP A 402 -39.62 -9.07 22.64
N SER A 403 -39.88 -7.84 22.18
CA SER A 403 -41.22 -7.34 21.94
C SER A 403 -41.92 -8.01 20.74
N LEU A 404 -41.16 -8.62 19.83
CA LEU A 404 -41.68 -9.28 18.63
C LEU A 404 -41.95 -10.78 18.86
N THR A 405 -41.06 -11.45 19.59
CA THR A 405 -41.09 -12.92 19.76
C THR A 405 -41.59 -13.34 21.14
N GLY A 406 -41.61 -12.44 22.12
CA GLY A 406 -41.94 -12.72 23.52
C GLY A 406 -40.91 -13.60 24.23
N ARG A 407 -39.76 -13.88 23.61
CA ARG A 407 -38.68 -14.67 24.21
C ARG A 407 -37.74 -13.76 24.98
N LYS A 408 -37.06 -14.29 26.00
CA LYS A 408 -35.99 -13.56 26.67
C LYS A 408 -34.82 -13.40 25.71
N LEU A 409 -34.31 -12.17 25.60
CA LEU A 409 -33.07 -11.86 24.94
C LEU A 409 -31.91 -12.53 25.69
N SER A 410 -30.89 -12.96 24.95
CA SER A 410 -29.58 -13.34 25.48
C SER A 410 -28.61 -12.15 25.36
N THR A 411 -27.40 -12.31 25.90
CA THR A 411 -26.26 -11.42 25.65
C THR A 411 -26.12 -11.11 24.15
N PHE A 412 -26.09 -12.14 23.30
CA PHE A 412 -25.90 -11.99 21.85
C PHE A 412 -26.97 -11.15 21.17
N THR A 413 -28.23 -11.29 21.59
CA THR A 413 -29.36 -10.55 21.01
C THR A 413 -29.59 -9.19 21.68
N SER A 414 -28.79 -8.83 22.69
CA SER A 414 -28.90 -7.54 23.39
C SER A 414 -28.19 -6.38 22.70
N ALA A 415 -27.41 -6.68 21.65
CA ALA A 415 -26.60 -5.70 20.93
C ALA A 415 -27.43 -4.53 20.39
N SER A 416 -26.95 -3.30 20.63
CA SER A 416 -27.51 -2.09 20.01
C SER A 416 -27.16 -2.04 18.52
N VAL A 417 -25.93 -2.43 18.20
CA VAL A 417 -25.43 -2.56 16.82
C VAL A 417 -24.84 -3.94 16.60
N THR A 418 -25.26 -4.64 15.53
CA THR A 418 -24.72 -5.94 15.12
C THR A 418 -24.16 -5.88 13.70
N ILE A 419 -22.90 -6.29 13.52
CA ILE A 419 -22.19 -6.24 12.22
C ILE A 419 -21.79 -7.64 11.78
N LYS A 420 -22.49 -8.18 10.78
CA LYS A 420 -22.24 -9.52 10.22
C LYS A 420 -21.60 -9.49 8.83
N GLY A 421 -21.75 -8.38 8.11
CA GLY A 421 -21.11 -8.15 6.82
C GLY A 421 -19.61 -7.91 6.97
N ASN A 422 -18.80 -8.34 6.00
CA ASN A 422 -17.36 -8.11 5.98
C ASN A 422 -17.00 -6.75 5.36
N ASP A 423 -15.76 -6.31 5.57
CA ASP A 423 -15.23 -5.06 5.02
C ASP A 423 -16.06 -3.84 5.48
N ILE A 424 -16.36 -3.77 6.77
CA ILE A 424 -17.15 -2.70 7.36
C ILE A 424 -16.24 -1.74 8.12
N HIS A 425 -16.43 -0.44 7.89
CA HIS A 425 -15.65 0.60 8.54
C HIS A 425 -16.56 1.64 9.20
N PHE A 426 -16.39 1.86 10.51
CA PHE A 426 -17.02 2.95 11.25
C PHE A 426 -16.01 4.05 11.54
N LYS A 427 -16.40 5.30 11.31
CA LYS A 427 -15.56 6.47 11.50
C LYS A 427 -16.31 7.61 12.18
N ASN A 428 -15.69 8.25 13.18
CA ASN A 428 -16.19 9.48 13.80
C ASN A 428 -17.62 9.39 14.34
N LEU A 429 -17.98 8.29 15.03
CA LEU A 429 -19.32 8.11 15.62
C LEU A 429 -19.26 7.45 16.99
N SER A 430 -20.36 7.52 17.73
CA SER A 430 -20.55 6.89 19.03
C SER A 430 -21.60 5.79 18.98
N ILE A 431 -21.40 4.72 19.75
CA ILE A 431 -22.34 3.61 19.90
C ILE A 431 -22.56 3.36 21.39
N GLN A 432 -23.82 3.21 21.81
CA GLN A 432 -24.15 3.03 23.22
C GLN A 432 -25.25 2.00 23.47
N ASN A 433 -25.06 1.17 24.49
CA ASN A 433 -26.17 0.50 25.18
C ASN A 433 -26.42 1.16 26.54
N THR A 434 -27.66 1.57 26.78
CA THR A 434 -28.04 2.33 27.98
C THR A 434 -28.51 1.48 29.16
N SER A 435 -28.50 0.14 29.05
CA SER A 435 -29.10 -0.79 30.03
C SER A 435 -28.18 -1.18 31.20
N CYS A 436 -27.41 -0.24 31.71
CA CYS A 436 -26.47 -0.47 32.81
C CYS A 436 -27.16 -0.98 34.09
N GLY A 437 -26.69 -2.11 34.64
CA GLY A 437 -27.22 -2.70 35.87
C GLY A 437 -28.38 -3.69 35.69
N GLU A 438 -28.87 -3.88 34.47
CA GLU A 438 -29.98 -4.81 34.16
C GLU A 438 -29.50 -6.23 33.81
N GLY A 439 -28.21 -6.41 33.55
CA GLY A 439 -27.59 -7.65 33.08
C GLY A 439 -26.54 -7.37 32.00
N GLN A 440 -26.16 -8.38 31.23
CA GLN A 440 -25.32 -8.20 30.05
C GLN A 440 -26.04 -7.35 29.01
N ALA A 441 -25.39 -6.30 28.50
CA ALA A 441 -26.00 -5.33 27.60
C ALA A 441 -24.98 -4.82 26.57
N VAL A 442 -24.98 -5.45 25.39
CA VAL A 442 -23.97 -5.21 24.35
C VAL A 442 -24.24 -3.90 23.60
N ALA A 443 -23.24 -3.05 23.46
CA ALA A 443 -23.29 -1.86 22.61
C ALA A 443 -23.00 -2.22 21.16
N LEU A 444 -21.86 -2.86 20.91
CA LEU A 444 -21.42 -3.28 19.59
C LEU A 444 -21.09 -4.77 19.57
N HIS A 445 -21.73 -5.51 18.68
CA HIS A 445 -21.44 -6.91 18.37
C HIS A 445 -20.89 -6.99 16.94
N VAL A 446 -19.64 -7.42 16.80
CA VAL A 446 -18.98 -7.57 15.50
C VAL A 446 -18.75 -9.05 15.25
N GLU A 447 -19.24 -9.57 14.12
CA GLU A 447 -18.91 -10.88 13.53
C GLU A 447 -18.07 -10.71 12.24
N SER A 448 -18.00 -9.48 11.71
CA SER A 448 -17.28 -9.09 10.49
C SER A 448 -15.79 -9.43 10.51
N ASP A 449 -15.29 -10.05 9.45
CA ASP A 449 -13.86 -10.00 9.10
C ASP A 449 -13.53 -8.66 8.43
N ARG A 450 -12.30 -8.18 8.66
CA ARG A 450 -11.78 -6.90 8.14
C ARG A 450 -12.61 -5.70 8.61
N PHE A 451 -13.06 -5.74 9.87
CA PHE A 451 -13.76 -4.63 10.50
C PHE A 451 -12.79 -3.55 10.98
N ILE A 452 -13.15 -2.28 10.78
CA ILE A 452 -12.40 -1.14 11.30
C ILE A 452 -13.35 -0.23 12.10
N ALA A 453 -12.92 0.19 13.29
CA ALA A 453 -13.48 1.33 14.00
C ALA A 453 -12.38 2.39 14.15
N GLU A 454 -12.54 3.54 13.48
CA GLU A 454 -11.61 4.67 13.50
C GLU A 454 -12.23 5.84 14.28
N ASN A 455 -11.56 6.31 15.32
CA ASN A 455 -11.99 7.48 16.09
C ASN A 455 -13.46 7.38 16.56
N CYS A 456 -13.82 6.22 17.12
CA CYS A 456 -15.18 5.95 17.62
C CYS A 456 -15.22 5.93 19.16
N THR A 457 -16.40 6.16 19.71
CA THR A 457 -16.69 5.98 21.15
C THR A 457 -17.66 4.81 21.31
N ILE A 458 -17.33 3.82 22.14
CA ILE A 458 -18.17 2.64 22.40
C ILE A 458 -18.50 2.59 23.90
N LEU A 459 -19.76 2.85 24.23
CA LEU A 459 -20.25 3.09 25.59
C LEU A 459 -21.17 1.96 26.06
N GLY A 460 -20.94 1.46 27.27
CA GLY A 460 -21.79 0.43 27.86
C GLY A 460 -21.40 0.11 29.29
N CYS A 461 -21.87 -1.04 29.78
CA CYS A 461 -21.57 -1.52 31.12
C CYS A 461 -21.02 -2.95 31.07
N GLN A 462 -21.84 -3.95 31.42
CA GLN A 462 -21.41 -5.34 31.33
C GLN A 462 -21.54 -5.80 29.88
N ASP A 463 -20.47 -6.41 29.35
CA ASP A 463 -20.40 -6.94 27.98
C ASP A 463 -20.52 -5.85 26.88
N THR A 464 -19.91 -4.66 27.06
CA THR A 464 -20.02 -3.51 26.12
C THR A 464 -19.70 -3.87 24.66
N LEU A 465 -18.53 -4.47 24.41
CA LEU A 465 -18.01 -4.77 23.07
C LEU A 465 -17.83 -6.28 22.91
N TYR A 466 -18.62 -6.88 22.02
CA TYR A 466 -18.52 -8.28 21.66
C TYR A 466 -17.76 -8.46 20.34
N THR A 467 -16.53 -8.96 20.40
CA THR A 467 -15.67 -9.24 19.24
C THR A 467 -15.74 -10.72 18.86
N ALA A 468 -16.73 -11.07 18.03
CA ALA A 468 -16.90 -12.37 17.39
C ALA A 468 -16.41 -12.31 15.92
N SER A 469 -16.31 -13.34 15.12
CA SER A 469 -16.33 -14.78 15.35
C SER A 469 -14.90 -15.33 15.19
N GLU A 470 -14.70 -16.63 15.40
CA GLU A 470 -13.42 -17.31 15.15
C GLU A 470 -12.85 -16.94 13.77
N GLY A 471 -11.59 -16.52 13.75
CA GLY A 471 -10.88 -16.13 12.52
C GLY A 471 -11.20 -14.75 11.95
N SER A 472 -12.16 -14.02 12.53
CA SER A 472 -12.41 -12.62 12.13
C SER A 472 -11.29 -11.69 12.62
N ARG A 473 -10.92 -10.71 11.78
CA ARG A 473 -9.94 -9.68 12.07
C ARG A 473 -10.61 -8.33 12.27
N GLN A 474 -10.30 -7.68 13.39
CA GLN A 474 -10.92 -6.42 13.78
C GLN A 474 -9.86 -5.43 14.25
N TYR A 475 -9.97 -4.17 13.82
CA TYR A 475 -9.04 -3.12 14.15
C TYR A 475 -9.75 -1.90 14.73
N TYR A 476 -9.42 -1.54 15.97
CA TYR A 476 -9.95 -0.40 16.69
C TYR A 476 -8.83 0.61 16.85
N PHE A 477 -8.95 1.78 16.20
CA PHE A 477 -7.90 2.78 16.15
C PHE A 477 -8.39 4.11 16.71
N ASN A 478 -7.65 4.66 17.67
CA ASN A 478 -7.96 5.96 18.29
C ASN A 478 -9.37 6.01 18.92
N CYS A 479 -9.84 4.89 19.47
CA CYS A 479 -11.19 4.77 20.04
C CYS A 479 -11.20 5.01 21.56
N TYR A 480 -12.37 5.38 22.09
CA TYR A 480 -12.67 5.31 23.52
C TYR A 480 -13.66 4.17 23.76
N ILE A 481 -13.39 3.31 24.73
CA ILE A 481 -14.24 2.17 25.07
C ILE A 481 -14.41 2.14 26.59
N GLU A 482 -15.65 2.15 27.07
CA GLU A 482 -15.94 2.06 28.51
C GLU A 482 -16.85 0.89 28.88
N GLY A 483 -16.71 0.44 30.13
CA GLY A 483 -17.62 -0.55 30.69
C GLY A 483 -17.30 -0.97 32.10
N THR A 484 -17.98 -2.01 32.57
CA THR A 484 -17.86 -2.54 33.93
C THR A 484 -17.23 -3.93 33.94
N THR A 485 -18.03 -4.98 33.73
CA THR A 485 -17.60 -6.37 33.79
C THR A 485 -17.46 -6.94 32.38
N ASP A 486 -16.31 -7.56 32.09
CA ASP A 486 -16.04 -8.28 30.85
C ASP A 486 -16.34 -7.43 29.60
N PHE A 487 -16.08 -6.12 29.67
CA PHE A 487 -16.67 -5.19 28.72
C PHE A 487 -16.01 -5.23 27.34
N ILE A 488 -14.89 -5.93 27.18
CA ILE A 488 -14.34 -6.38 25.90
C ILE A 488 -14.23 -7.91 25.92
N PHE A 489 -15.09 -8.61 25.18
CA PHE A 489 -15.16 -10.07 25.25
C PHE A 489 -15.42 -10.71 23.89
N GLY A 490 -15.18 -12.03 23.78
CA GLY A 490 -15.26 -12.77 22.53
C GLY A 490 -13.97 -13.42 22.05
N GLU A 491 -13.93 -13.81 20.78
CA GLU A 491 -12.96 -14.78 20.25
C GLU A 491 -12.12 -14.28 19.07
N ALA A 492 -12.45 -13.11 18.50
CA ALA A 492 -11.80 -12.55 17.33
C ALA A 492 -10.30 -12.25 17.54
N THR A 493 -9.58 -12.12 16.42
CA THR A 493 -8.28 -11.43 16.40
C THR A 493 -8.56 -9.94 16.37
N ALA A 494 -8.48 -9.28 17.52
CA ALA A 494 -8.81 -7.85 17.66
C ALA A 494 -7.61 -7.05 18.16
N VAL A 495 -7.24 -6.02 17.40
CA VAL A 495 -6.19 -5.07 17.78
C VAL A 495 -6.81 -3.73 18.16
N PHE A 496 -6.45 -3.24 19.34
CA PHE A 496 -6.80 -1.92 19.85
C PHE A 496 -5.53 -1.08 19.82
N GLU A 497 -5.47 -0.03 19.00
CA GLU A 497 -4.29 0.81 18.87
C GLU A 497 -4.61 2.27 19.20
N ASN A 498 -3.81 2.86 20.09
CA ASN A 498 -3.99 4.23 20.58
C ASN A 498 -5.39 4.47 21.18
N CYS A 499 -5.98 3.45 21.81
CA CYS A 499 -7.30 3.55 22.42
C CYS A 499 -7.21 3.94 23.89
N GLU A 500 -8.24 4.64 24.38
CA GLU A 500 -8.51 4.77 25.81
C GLU A 500 -9.55 3.74 26.24
N ILE A 501 -9.22 2.98 27.28
CA ILE A 501 -10.02 1.88 27.81
C ILE A 501 -10.43 2.25 29.25
N HIS A 502 -11.69 2.62 29.45
CA HIS A 502 -12.16 3.27 30.67
C HIS A 502 -13.03 2.35 31.54
N SER A 503 -12.60 2.11 32.78
CA SER A 503 -13.32 1.25 33.72
C SER A 503 -14.29 2.03 34.60
N LEU A 504 -15.56 1.61 34.60
CA LEU A 504 -16.64 2.23 35.38
C LEU A 504 -16.91 1.51 36.71
N LYS A 505 -16.29 0.34 36.96
CA LYS A 505 -16.48 -0.46 38.18
C LYS A 505 -15.26 -1.34 38.46
N ASN A 506 -15.01 -1.63 39.73
CA ASN A 506 -14.08 -2.69 40.17
C ASN A 506 -14.50 -4.04 39.57
N SER A 507 -13.84 -4.48 38.50
CA SER A 507 -14.17 -5.70 37.76
C SER A 507 -13.07 -6.08 36.76
N TYR A 508 -13.42 -6.44 35.52
CA TYR A 508 -12.52 -7.01 34.52
C TYR A 508 -12.65 -6.26 33.19
N VAL A 509 -11.52 -5.87 32.61
CA VAL A 509 -11.49 -5.24 31.28
C VAL A 509 -11.82 -6.26 30.19
N THR A 510 -11.07 -7.36 30.12
CA THR A 510 -11.27 -8.35 29.05
C THR A 510 -11.80 -9.70 29.54
N ALA A 511 -12.59 -10.35 28.68
CA ALA A 511 -12.96 -11.75 28.80
C ALA A 511 -12.79 -12.50 27.47
N ALA A 512 -11.52 -12.76 27.11
CA ALA A 512 -11.18 -13.41 25.85
C ALA A 512 -11.58 -14.90 25.81
N ALA A 513 -11.95 -15.37 24.63
CA ALA A 513 -12.34 -16.74 24.31
C ALA A 513 -11.64 -17.27 23.04
N THR A 514 -10.45 -16.76 22.75
CA THR A 514 -9.63 -17.13 21.60
C THR A 514 -9.51 -18.65 21.44
N PRO A 515 -9.80 -19.22 20.25
CA PRO A 515 -9.70 -20.65 20.02
C PRO A 515 -8.25 -21.11 19.86
N LYS A 516 -8.01 -22.39 20.11
CA LYS A 516 -6.67 -23.00 20.11
C LYS A 516 -5.86 -22.75 18.82
N ASN A 517 -6.54 -22.73 17.67
CA ASN A 517 -5.92 -22.66 16.35
C ASN A 517 -5.74 -21.22 15.84
N GLN A 518 -6.03 -20.22 16.66
CA GLN A 518 -5.85 -18.81 16.32
C GLN A 518 -4.58 -18.29 16.98
N ASP A 519 -3.65 -17.77 16.18
CA ASP A 519 -2.33 -17.35 16.68
C ASP A 519 -2.43 -16.17 17.66
N PHE A 520 -3.35 -15.24 17.39
CA PHE A 520 -3.57 -14.03 18.16
C PHE A 520 -5.00 -13.94 18.69
N GLY A 521 -5.19 -13.30 19.85
CA GLY A 521 -6.50 -12.93 20.37
C GLY A 521 -6.61 -11.42 20.42
N TYR A 522 -6.63 -10.87 21.64
CA TYR A 522 -6.60 -9.42 21.82
C TYR A 522 -5.18 -8.88 21.93
N VAL A 523 -4.93 -7.79 21.22
CA VAL A 523 -3.68 -7.04 21.30
C VAL A 523 -4.00 -5.57 21.52
N PHE A 524 -3.59 -5.03 22.65
CA PHE A 524 -3.68 -3.61 22.97
C PHE A 524 -2.31 -2.98 22.72
N LEU A 525 -2.23 -2.02 21.82
CA LEU A 525 -1.00 -1.39 21.37
C LEU A 525 -1.08 0.11 21.68
N ASN A 526 -0.12 0.60 22.47
CA ASN A 526 -0.03 2.03 22.82
C ASN A 526 -1.33 2.60 23.41
N CYS A 527 -2.07 1.78 24.18
CA CYS A 527 -3.33 2.18 24.78
C CYS A 527 -3.13 2.84 26.15
N GLN A 528 -4.20 3.43 26.68
CA GLN A 528 -4.27 3.91 28.05
C GLN A 528 -5.47 3.25 28.77
N LEU A 529 -5.23 2.68 29.94
CA LEU A 529 -6.29 2.16 30.82
C LEU A 529 -6.57 3.20 31.90
N THR A 530 -7.78 3.75 31.90
CA THR A 530 -8.27 4.77 32.83
C THR A 530 -9.47 4.23 33.60
N ALA A 531 -9.89 4.94 34.65
CA ALA A 531 -11.06 4.56 35.42
C ALA A 531 -11.73 5.76 36.07
N SER A 532 -13.00 5.60 36.44
CA SER A 532 -13.75 6.57 37.24
C SER A 532 -13.17 6.69 38.66
N ASP A 533 -13.37 7.83 39.32
CA ASP A 533 -12.70 8.20 40.58
C ASP A 533 -12.83 7.17 41.72
N GLU A 534 -13.95 6.44 41.81
CA GLU A 534 -14.22 5.45 42.86
C GLU A 534 -13.74 4.03 42.52
N VAL A 535 -13.13 3.84 41.34
CA VAL A 535 -12.71 2.54 40.82
C VAL A 535 -11.23 2.35 41.09
N GLU A 536 -10.91 1.35 41.91
CA GLU A 536 -9.55 1.11 42.41
C GLU A 536 -9.09 -0.35 42.23
N GLU A 537 -10.01 -1.29 41.95
CA GLU A 537 -9.72 -2.73 41.96
C GLU A 537 -10.18 -3.40 40.67
N VAL A 538 -9.41 -3.24 39.59
CA VAL A 538 -9.72 -3.78 38.26
C VAL A 538 -8.62 -4.74 37.81
N TYR A 539 -9.03 -5.83 37.17
CA TYR A 539 -8.14 -6.76 36.48
C TYR A 539 -8.11 -6.44 34.98
N LEU A 540 -6.93 -6.60 34.37
CA LEU A 540 -6.70 -6.57 32.92
C LEU A 540 -7.59 -7.56 32.17
N GLY A 541 -7.92 -8.71 32.77
CA GLY A 541 -8.87 -9.65 32.20
C GLY A 541 -8.90 -11.01 32.87
N ARG A 542 -9.76 -11.88 32.32
CA ARG A 542 -9.96 -13.26 32.76
C ARG A 542 -10.35 -14.19 31.60
N PRO A 543 -9.90 -15.47 31.58
CA PRO A 543 -10.11 -16.35 30.44
C PRO A 543 -11.55 -16.90 30.40
N TRP A 544 -12.38 -16.40 29.48
CA TRP A 544 -13.75 -16.91 29.31
C TRP A 544 -13.74 -18.35 28.76
N ARG A 545 -12.76 -18.71 27.93
CA ARG A 545 -12.51 -20.06 27.41
C ARG A 545 -11.04 -20.49 27.56
N PRO A 546 -10.73 -21.80 27.49
CA PRO A 546 -9.35 -22.27 27.34
C PRO A 546 -8.67 -21.63 26.13
N TYR A 547 -7.34 -21.48 26.17
CA TYR A 547 -6.54 -20.84 25.12
C TYR A 547 -6.80 -19.35 24.87
N ALA A 548 -7.59 -18.68 25.72
CA ALA A 548 -7.81 -17.25 25.66
C ALA A 548 -6.50 -16.47 25.59
N LYS A 549 -6.39 -15.51 24.67
CA LYS A 549 -5.17 -14.71 24.49
C LYS A 549 -5.45 -13.22 24.64
N THR A 550 -4.65 -12.53 25.43
CA THR A 550 -4.73 -11.08 25.59
C THR A 550 -3.33 -10.53 25.87
N VAL A 551 -2.92 -9.55 25.09
CA VAL A 551 -1.58 -8.96 25.17
C VAL A 551 -1.68 -7.45 25.23
N PHE A 552 -0.98 -6.83 26.18
CA PHE A 552 -0.81 -5.38 26.28
C PHE A 552 0.62 -4.98 25.93
N LEU A 553 0.79 -4.09 24.95
CA LEU A 553 2.07 -3.63 24.42
C LEU A 553 2.16 -2.11 24.60
N ASN A 554 3.20 -1.63 25.26
CA ASN A 554 3.46 -0.19 25.48
C ASN A 554 2.25 0.57 26.03
N THR A 555 1.49 -0.06 26.93
CA THR A 555 0.21 0.45 27.42
C THR A 555 0.39 1.13 28.77
N GLU A 556 -0.20 2.31 28.95
CA GLU A 556 -0.25 2.98 30.25
C GLU A 556 -1.36 2.38 31.12
N LEU A 557 -1.02 1.88 32.30
CA LEU A 557 -1.91 1.29 33.27
C LEU A 557 -2.16 2.27 34.43
N GLY A 558 -3.42 2.70 34.58
CA GLY A 558 -3.86 3.52 35.71
C GLY A 558 -3.74 2.83 37.07
N ALA A 559 -3.79 3.60 38.15
CA ALA A 559 -3.58 3.10 39.52
C ALA A 559 -4.65 2.10 40.01
N HIS A 560 -5.78 2.01 39.31
CA HIS A 560 -6.88 1.11 39.59
C HIS A 560 -6.61 -0.35 39.15
N ILE A 561 -5.55 -0.58 38.36
CA ILE A 561 -5.18 -1.93 37.94
C ILE A 561 -4.47 -2.63 39.08
N LEU A 562 -5.02 -3.77 39.51
CA LEU A 562 -4.50 -4.57 40.62
C LEU A 562 -3.09 -5.11 40.31
N PRO A 563 -2.21 -5.25 41.32
CA PRO A 563 -0.86 -5.79 41.13
C PRO A 563 -0.83 -7.17 40.48
N GLU A 564 -1.78 -8.04 40.82
CA GLU A 564 -1.95 -9.38 40.24
C GLU A 564 -2.22 -9.32 38.73
N GLY A 565 -2.81 -8.22 38.25
CA GLY A 565 -3.11 -7.93 36.85
C GLY A 565 -4.27 -8.75 36.28
N TRP A 566 -4.23 -10.07 36.43
CA TRP A 566 -5.16 -11.00 35.80
C TRP A 566 -5.89 -11.87 36.82
N ASN A 567 -7.06 -12.37 36.46
CA ASN A 567 -7.87 -13.21 37.33
C ASN A 567 -8.20 -14.54 36.66
N ALA A 568 -8.06 -15.64 37.42
CA ALA A 568 -8.50 -16.96 36.96
C ALA A 568 -10.03 -17.01 36.92
N TRP A 569 -10.58 -17.78 35.99
CA TRP A 569 -12.03 -17.98 35.92
C TRP A 569 -12.42 -19.18 36.76
N GLU A 570 -12.71 -18.96 38.03
CA GLU A 570 -13.09 -20.01 38.97
C GLU A 570 -14.56 -20.46 38.78
N GLY A 571 -14.85 -21.71 39.14
CA GLY A 571 -16.23 -22.22 39.21
C GLY A 571 -16.85 -22.68 37.88
N ASP A 572 -16.07 -22.72 36.79
CA ASP A 572 -16.50 -23.31 35.52
C ASP A 572 -16.24 -24.83 35.52
N GLU A 573 -17.27 -25.62 35.80
CA GLU A 573 -17.17 -27.09 35.82
C GLU A 573 -16.87 -27.70 34.44
N MET A 574 -17.26 -27.02 33.36
CA MET A 574 -17.08 -27.52 31.99
C MET A 574 -15.65 -27.29 31.50
N PHE A 575 -15.05 -26.17 31.89
CA PHE A 575 -13.68 -25.80 31.56
C PHE A 575 -12.95 -25.30 32.82
N PRO A 576 -12.52 -26.23 33.70
CA PRO A 576 -11.72 -25.85 34.87
C PRO A 576 -10.31 -25.41 34.48
N ASN A 577 -9.66 -24.61 35.32
CA ASN A 577 -8.26 -24.19 35.22
C ASN A 577 -7.88 -23.60 33.86
N LYS A 578 -8.70 -22.70 33.31
CA LYS A 578 -8.48 -22.10 31.98
C LYS A 578 -7.14 -21.36 31.89
N GLU A 579 -6.66 -20.83 33.02
CA GLU A 579 -5.36 -20.21 33.20
C GLU A 579 -4.17 -21.12 32.81
N ASP A 580 -4.32 -22.45 32.87
CA ASP A 580 -3.27 -23.40 32.45
C ASP A 580 -2.98 -23.34 30.94
N THR A 581 -3.93 -22.81 30.16
CA THR A 581 -3.85 -22.76 28.69
C THR A 581 -3.97 -21.35 28.12
N ALA A 582 -4.39 -20.38 28.93
CA ALA A 582 -4.49 -18.99 28.52
C ALA A 582 -3.09 -18.42 28.24
N TYR A 583 -3.01 -17.45 27.32
CA TYR A 583 -1.79 -16.71 27.03
C TYR A 583 -2.01 -15.22 27.28
N TYR A 584 -1.79 -14.80 28.52
CA TYR A 584 -1.92 -13.41 28.95
C TYR A 584 -0.55 -12.82 29.16
N ALA A 585 -0.27 -11.73 28.45
CA ALA A 585 1.08 -11.16 28.42
C ALA A 585 1.09 -9.63 28.41
N GLU A 586 2.19 -9.08 28.90
CA GLU A 586 2.50 -7.66 28.81
C GLU A 586 3.88 -7.47 28.19
N TYR A 587 4.06 -6.35 27.47
CA TYR A 587 5.36 -5.84 27.06
C TYR A 587 5.39 -4.36 27.35
N HIS A 588 6.34 -3.95 28.21
CA HIS A 588 6.64 -2.55 28.45
C HIS A 588 5.40 -1.72 28.85
N SER A 589 4.45 -2.34 29.55
CA SER A 589 3.38 -1.63 30.25
C SER A 589 3.98 -0.72 31.32
N PHE A 590 3.45 0.49 31.45
CA PHE A 590 3.97 1.51 32.37
C PHE A 590 2.82 2.21 33.11
N GLY A 591 3.12 3.17 33.98
CA GLY A 591 2.09 3.84 34.79
C GLY A 591 1.95 3.24 36.19
N LYS A 592 0.99 3.75 36.98
CA LYS A 592 0.86 3.42 38.41
C LYS A 592 0.37 1.99 38.67
N GLY A 593 -0.37 1.39 37.73
CA GLY A 593 -0.85 0.00 37.81
C GLY A 593 0.10 -1.03 37.18
N ALA A 594 1.24 -0.59 36.63
CA ALA A 594 2.23 -1.49 36.08
C ALA A 594 3.08 -2.12 37.20
N ALA A 595 2.85 -3.41 37.46
CA ALA A 595 3.54 -4.17 38.49
C ALA A 595 3.94 -5.57 37.97
N PRO A 596 4.83 -5.66 36.95
CA PRO A 596 5.15 -6.91 36.27
C PRO A 596 5.64 -8.02 37.21
N GLU A 597 6.39 -7.66 38.26
CA GLU A 597 6.92 -8.61 39.25
C GLU A 597 5.86 -9.17 40.23
N GLN A 598 4.66 -8.58 40.26
CA GLN A 598 3.55 -8.98 41.14
C GLN A 598 2.41 -9.66 40.38
N ARG A 599 2.54 -9.80 39.06
CA ARG A 599 1.53 -10.47 38.24
C ARG A 599 1.37 -11.92 38.66
N VAL A 600 0.17 -12.45 38.45
CA VAL A 600 -0.10 -13.88 38.63
C VAL A 600 0.94 -14.73 37.87
N SER A 601 1.35 -15.84 38.49
CA SER A 601 2.48 -16.65 38.02
C SER A 601 2.27 -17.33 36.66
N TRP A 602 1.04 -17.40 36.18
CA TRP A 602 0.67 -17.98 34.89
C TRP A 602 0.62 -16.94 33.75
N SER A 603 0.81 -15.66 34.05
CA SER A 603 0.98 -14.62 33.03
C SER A 603 2.42 -14.53 32.52
N HIS A 604 2.63 -13.76 31.45
CA HIS A 604 3.92 -13.64 30.79
C HIS A 604 4.38 -12.19 30.63
N GLN A 605 5.69 -11.98 30.61
CA GLN A 605 6.31 -10.76 30.11
C GLN A 605 7.01 -11.09 28.80
N LEU A 606 6.68 -10.37 27.73
CA LEU A 606 7.29 -10.59 26.42
C LEU A 606 8.71 -10.03 26.38
N THR A 607 9.52 -10.57 25.47
CA THR A 607 10.87 -10.08 25.18
C THR A 607 10.87 -9.19 23.93
N ASP A 608 11.96 -8.44 23.72
CA ASP A 608 12.13 -7.61 22.53
C ASP A 608 12.04 -8.42 21.22
N ASP A 609 12.56 -9.65 21.22
CA ASP A 609 12.50 -10.54 20.04
C ASP A 609 11.06 -10.95 19.71
N ALA A 610 10.20 -11.11 20.73
CA ALA A 610 8.80 -11.47 20.54
C ALA A 610 7.99 -10.34 19.88
N LEU A 611 8.44 -9.08 19.95
CA LEU A 611 7.75 -7.96 19.32
C LEU A 611 7.64 -8.06 17.81
N GLN A 612 8.59 -8.73 17.14
CA GLN A 612 8.55 -8.88 15.69
C GLN A 612 7.28 -9.63 15.26
N GLU A 613 6.80 -10.57 16.08
CA GLU A 613 5.57 -11.33 15.83
C GLU A 613 4.30 -10.50 16.04
N TYR A 614 4.34 -9.44 16.86
CA TYR A 614 3.20 -8.58 17.17
C TYR A 614 3.12 -7.31 16.30
N SER A 615 3.76 -7.29 15.13
CA SER A 615 3.49 -6.26 14.13
C SER A 615 2.06 -6.42 13.57
N LEU A 616 1.42 -5.32 13.16
CA LEU A 616 0.09 -5.37 12.55
C LEU A 616 0.09 -6.29 11.32
N GLU A 617 1.17 -6.26 10.54
CA GLU A 617 1.36 -7.10 9.37
C GLU A 617 1.35 -8.59 9.71
N ASN A 618 1.91 -8.99 10.86
CA ASN A 618 1.94 -10.38 11.29
C ASN A 618 0.63 -10.80 11.99
N ILE A 619 0.08 -9.93 12.84
CA ILE A 619 -1.18 -10.20 13.56
C ILE A 619 -2.33 -10.43 12.58
N PHE A 620 -2.42 -9.60 11.53
CA PHE A 620 -3.48 -9.70 10.52
C PHE A 620 -3.09 -10.52 9.28
N ARG A 621 -1.90 -11.15 9.29
CA ARG A 621 -1.39 -11.93 8.16
C ARG A 621 -2.30 -13.11 7.87
N THR A 622 -2.93 -13.07 6.71
CA THR A 622 -3.64 -14.22 6.13
C THR A 622 -3.16 -14.41 4.70
N GLY A 623 -3.79 -15.32 3.95
CA GLY A 623 -3.54 -15.48 2.52
C GLY A 623 -4.06 -14.32 1.64
N ASP A 624 -4.65 -13.27 2.23
CA ASP A 624 -5.12 -12.08 1.54
C ASP A 624 -4.21 -10.85 1.75
N SER A 625 -4.51 -9.74 1.06
CA SER A 625 -3.72 -8.51 1.09
C SER A 625 -4.30 -7.43 2.03
N TRP A 626 -5.22 -7.78 2.94
CA TRP A 626 -5.85 -6.78 3.79
C TRP A 626 -4.87 -6.21 4.81
N PHE A 627 -4.84 -4.89 4.91
CA PHE A 627 -4.06 -4.17 5.91
C PHE A 627 -4.81 -2.90 6.35
N PRO A 628 -5.21 -2.78 7.62
CA PRO A 628 -6.16 -1.75 8.03
C PRO A 628 -5.64 -0.32 7.90
N LYS A 629 -4.34 -0.07 8.08
CA LYS A 629 -3.77 1.28 7.89
C LYS A 629 -3.92 1.77 6.45
N ASN A 630 -3.86 0.88 5.46
CA ASN A 630 -4.07 1.26 4.06
C ASN A 630 -5.52 1.70 3.82
N GLU A 631 -6.49 1.06 4.45
CA GLU A 631 -7.91 1.42 4.34
C GLU A 631 -8.22 2.76 5.02
N ILE A 632 -7.64 3.01 6.19
CA ILE A 632 -7.75 4.29 6.90
C ILE A 632 -7.12 5.42 6.06
N GLU A 633 -5.92 5.20 5.50
CA GLU A 633 -5.29 6.17 4.61
C GLU A 633 -6.13 6.44 3.37
N ARG A 634 -6.78 5.41 2.79
CA ARG A 634 -7.63 5.57 1.60
C ARG A 634 -8.76 6.57 1.87
N ILE A 635 -9.52 6.37 2.94
CA ILE A 635 -10.71 7.17 3.26
C ILE A 635 -10.36 8.58 3.77
N ASN A 636 -9.17 8.77 4.33
CA ASN A 636 -8.71 10.09 4.78
C ASN A 636 -8.13 10.97 3.65
N ASN A 637 -7.80 10.40 2.49
CA ASN A 637 -7.23 11.11 1.34
C ASN A 637 -8.26 11.37 0.21
N GLU A 638 -9.52 10.99 0.42
CA GLU A 638 -10.69 11.38 -0.39
C GLU A 638 -11.41 12.55 0.30
#